data_AF-A0A9E8LT60-F1
#
_entry.id   AF-A0A9E8LT60-F1
#
_cell.length_a   1.000
_cell.length_b   1.000
_cell.length_c   1.000
_cell.angle_alpha   90.00
_cell.angle_beta   90.00
_cell.angle_gamma   90.00
#
_symmetry.space_group_name_H-M   'P 1'
#
loop_
_entity.id
_entity.type
_entity.pdbx_description
1 polymer ?
#
loop_
_entity_poly.entity_id
_entity_poly.type
_entity_poly.pdbx_seq_one_letter_code
_entity_poly.pdbx_strand_id
1 'polypeptide(L)'
;MKILQFELLKLRKKKLFLWMFLIILLCTSGLFLQNYAQKSNMKERAIELIEPYEEEMNSITQELNQQKQIEQTEVVNKQLDYVIEMNKALFNWRVAIYDEAWDLIPRYENDFLLALSEFTRLGGEFKSLQGIEREKAILKNEWMIKYNLPYVDELFPLDPVLFFVKNAEFLFGVGGFILLLLLFGHIFTVEKEQHTWRLLNTLPFTKRKLMVSKFIVLIISMIVFIISVFVFGMIIPLVFGVQSFHFQYPQIFQSGETIIIIPTVHFILRMILFFISGCFVMNALLLFLSRWIQNTFLTRIGVGMIILLSFLLTELIPTSKKFWNPLIYLHLDSLFTDPPHQTDWLYLVGAFILGSGLVVLTILLPNPKLGKFSSSDYQKPFFKGETKINGSILSKMVIFEYVKVWRKGYFKQTIILLSLFFGICYLLLSMETTEKEKYYFKELDTELTTFKDIIIPSYHDLLISLEEEEKNGNDVSEELTNRKKELNIINTIVDKGESAVFAYQKGDWIPLLEYQLFYNHFVNEESVQNLHVEYKKSLSQFSVDVGIAEKMWLIEHQIKPVISGNFVPTIFSQWEGEKMTIDWLKSNVKVNNSGLFSLYHFFEYQIYFVLIIVLVFIFGSGFASEHGKMQTFNFLKTQPIAEKLYLAREKCIKWQAFL
;
A
#
# COMPACT_ATOMS: atom_id res chain seq x y z
N MET A 1 -4.03 39.98 16.06
CA MET A 1 -4.30 38.96 17.11
C MET A 1 -5.80 38.68 17.30
N LYS A 2 -6.69 39.68 17.47
CA LYS A 2 -8.14 39.44 17.70
C LYS A 2 -8.84 38.61 16.60
N ILE A 3 -8.45 38.75 15.33
CA ILE A 3 -9.04 37.97 14.20
C ILE A 3 -8.68 36.48 14.29
N LEU A 4 -7.43 36.17 14.62
CA LEU A 4 -6.95 34.80 14.78
C LEU A 4 -7.73 34.08 15.89
N GLN A 5 -7.86 34.74 17.04
CA GLN A 5 -8.63 34.21 18.17
C GLN A 5 -10.09 33.96 17.77
N PHE A 6 -10.70 34.86 17.00
CA PHE A 6 -12.05 34.70 16.50
C PHE A 6 -12.20 33.46 15.60
N GLU A 7 -11.29 33.25 14.65
CA GLU A 7 -11.32 32.06 13.77
C GLU A 7 -11.07 30.76 14.55
N LEU A 8 -10.14 30.75 15.50
CA LEU A 8 -9.86 29.58 16.33
C LEU A 8 -11.04 29.22 17.25
N LEU A 9 -11.71 30.23 17.82
CA LEU A 9 -12.94 30.03 18.59
C LEU A 9 -14.07 29.44 17.75
N LYS A 10 -14.16 29.75 16.45
CA LYS A 10 -15.14 29.09 15.56
C LYS A 10 -14.87 27.59 15.46
N LEU A 11 -13.62 27.16 15.30
CA LEU A 11 -13.27 25.75 15.22
C LEU A 11 -13.57 25.01 16.52
N ARG A 12 -13.23 25.63 17.66
CA ARG A 12 -13.54 25.10 18.99
C ARG A 12 -15.05 24.95 19.20
N LYS A 13 -15.86 25.96 18.83
CA LYS A 13 -17.32 25.89 18.93
C LYS A 13 -17.94 24.80 18.05
N LYS A 14 -17.34 24.52 16.89
CA LYS A 14 -17.74 23.40 16.02
C LYS A 14 -17.26 22.03 16.52
N LYS A 15 -16.48 21.97 17.62
CA LYS A 15 -15.90 20.76 18.19
C LYS A 15 -15.01 19.97 17.20
N LEU A 16 -14.41 20.63 16.21
CA LEU A 16 -13.60 19.94 15.20
C LEU A 16 -12.35 19.28 15.79
N PHE A 17 -11.71 19.94 16.76
CA PHE A 17 -10.58 19.35 17.48
C PHE A 17 -10.99 18.11 18.29
N LEU A 18 -12.18 18.10 18.89
CA LEU A 18 -12.70 16.93 19.60
C LEU A 18 -12.85 15.74 18.65
N TRP A 19 -13.46 15.96 17.48
CA TRP A 19 -13.61 14.92 16.46
C TRP A 19 -12.26 14.43 15.94
N MET A 20 -11.30 15.35 15.74
CA MET A 20 -9.94 15.00 15.37
C MET A 20 -9.27 14.09 16.41
N PHE A 21 -9.32 14.47 17.70
CA PHE A 21 -8.76 13.65 18.77
C PHE A 21 -9.44 12.28 18.85
N LEU A 22 -10.77 12.22 18.72
CA LEU A 22 -11.52 10.97 18.75
C LEU A 22 -11.13 10.04 17.60
N ILE A 23 -11.04 10.57 16.37
CA ILE A 23 -10.66 9.77 15.20
C ILE A 23 -9.22 9.25 15.36
N ILE A 24 -8.28 10.11 15.75
CA ILE A 24 -6.89 9.69 16.00
C ILE A 24 -6.85 8.62 17.09
N LEU A 25 -7.55 8.83 18.21
CA LEU A 25 -7.63 7.85 19.30
C LEU A 25 -8.17 6.50 18.81
N LEU A 26 -9.23 6.48 17.99
CA LEU A 26 -9.79 5.25 17.44
C LEU A 26 -8.83 4.55 16.46
N CYS A 27 -8.21 5.31 15.55
CA CYS A 27 -7.23 4.75 14.60
C CYS A 27 -6.02 4.16 15.32
N THR A 28 -5.42 4.94 16.24
CA THR A 28 -4.28 4.50 17.05
C THR A 28 -4.62 3.28 17.91
N SER A 29 -5.79 3.27 18.55
CA SER A 29 -6.24 2.12 19.34
C SER A 29 -6.49 0.89 18.47
N GLY A 30 -7.08 1.07 17.28
CA GLY A 30 -7.31 -0.02 16.32
C GLY A 30 -6.01 -0.66 15.85
N LEU A 31 -5.03 0.15 15.45
CA LEU A 31 -3.69 -0.33 15.08
C LEU A 31 -2.99 -1.03 16.25
N PHE A 32 -3.10 -0.47 17.46
CA PHE A 32 -2.54 -1.10 18.66
C PHE A 32 -3.19 -2.45 18.95
N LEU A 33 -4.52 -2.55 18.88
CA LEU A 33 -5.24 -3.81 19.07
C LEU A 33 -4.87 -4.86 18.03
N GLN A 34 -4.66 -4.45 16.77
CA GLN A 34 -4.17 -5.34 15.72
C GLN A 34 -2.77 -5.88 16.05
N ASN A 35 -1.82 -5.01 16.42
CA ASN A 35 -0.47 -5.44 16.80
C ASN A 35 -0.49 -6.32 18.06
N TYR A 36 -1.33 -5.97 19.03
CA TYR A 36 -1.49 -6.74 20.26
C TYR A 36 -2.05 -8.14 19.99
N ALA A 37 -3.01 -8.28 19.07
CA ALA A 37 -3.53 -9.58 18.65
C ALA A 37 -2.45 -10.45 17.97
N GLN A 38 -1.49 -9.83 17.29
CA GLN A 38 -0.37 -10.52 16.63
C GLN A 38 0.81 -10.84 17.57
N LYS A 39 0.75 -10.43 18.84
CA LYS A 39 1.81 -10.65 19.82
C LYS A 39 2.09 -12.14 20.07
N SER A 40 1.04 -12.97 20.10
CA SER A 40 1.18 -14.43 20.32
C SER A 40 2.08 -15.09 19.28
N ASN A 41 2.09 -14.56 18.07
CA ASN A 41 2.80 -15.12 16.93
C ASN A 41 4.22 -14.53 16.80
N MET A 42 4.65 -13.64 17.71
CA MET A 42 5.99 -13.05 17.70
C MET A 42 7.08 -14.13 17.81
N LYS A 43 6.88 -15.11 18.69
CA LYS A 43 7.79 -16.23 18.88
C LYS A 43 7.92 -17.10 17.63
N GLU A 44 6.80 -17.42 17.00
CA GLU A 44 6.75 -18.19 15.76
C GLU A 44 7.47 -17.45 14.63
N ARG A 45 7.18 -16.16 14.42
CA ARG A 45 7.90 -15.31 13.44
C ARG A 45 9.40 -15.22 13.72
N ALA A 46 9.81 -15.11 14.98
CA ALA A 46 11.24 -15.09 15.32
C ALA A 46 11.93 -16.43 15.03
N ILE A 47 11.21 -17.56 15.17
CA ILE A 47 11.71 -18.89 14.78
C ILE A 47 11.80 -19.03 13.25
N GLU A 48 10.77 -18.58 12.52
CA GLU A 48 10.77 -18.57 11.05
C GLU A 48 11.97 -17.81 10.46
N LEU A 49 12.48 -16.77 11.16
CA LEU A 49 13.66 -16.01 10.73
C LEU A 49 14.97 -16.80 10.85
N ILE A 50 15.06 -17.75 11.80
CA ILE A 50 16.29 -18.53 12.05
C ILE A 50 16.27 -19.89 11.36
N GLU A 51 15.10 -20.40 10.95
CA GLU A 51 14.93 -21.72 10.34
C GLU A 51 15.78 -21.93 9.08
N PRO A 52 15.87 -20.98 8.11
CA PRO A 52 16.75 -21.13 6.96
C PRO A 52 18.23 -21.27 7.36
N TYR A 53 18.63 -20.63 8.46
CA TYR A 53 20.01 -20.73 8.96
C TYR A 53 20.28 -22.10 9.57
N GLU A 54 19.29 -22.68 10.27
CA GLU A 54 19.43 -24.04 10.82
C GLU A 54 19.53 -25.09 9.70
N GLU A 55 18.68 -25.00 8.68
CA GLU A 55 18.69 -25.91 7.54
C GLU A 55 20.04 -25.88 6.81
N GLU A 56 20.53 -24.68 6.49
CA GLU A 56 21.82 -24.52 5.82
C GLU A 56 22.99 -24.97 6.71
N MET A 57 22.96 -24.65 8.00
CA MET A 57 23.99 -25.09 8.95
C MET A 57 24.09 -26.61 9.04
N ASN A 58 22.95 -27.31 9.01
CA ASN A 58 22.93 -28.77 8.99
C ASN A 58 23.55 -29.31 7.70
N SER A 59 23.26 -28.71 6.54
CA SER A 59 23.86 -29.06 5.26
C SER A 59 25.38 -28.88 5.26
N ILE A 60 25.87 -27.71 5.68
CA ILE A 60 27.31 -27.38 5.75
C ILE A 60 28.02 -28.32 6.73
N THR A 61 27.41 -28.61 7.88
CA THR A 61 27.98 -29.53 8.87
C THR A 61 28.15 -30.94 8.30
N GLN A 62 27.16 -31.44 7.53
CA GLN A 62 27.25 -32.75 6.89
C GLN A 62 28.35 -32.77 5.81
N GLU A 63 28.41 -31.74 4.97
CA GLU A 63 29.40 -31.60 3.90
C GLU A 63 30.83 -31.58 4.45
N LEU A 64 31.11 -30.71 5.44
CA LEU A 64 32.44 -30.60 6.04
C LEU A 64 32.86 -31.87 6.79
N ASN A 65 31.93 -32.58 7.42
CA ASN A 65 32.23 -33.86 8.06
C ASN A 65 32.57 -34.95 7.04
N GLN A 66 31.92 -34.97 5.87
CA GLN A 66 32.29 -35.86 4.77
C GLN A 66 33.67 -35.50 4.21
N GLN A 67 33.92 -34.20 3.95
CA GLN A 67 35.21 -33.72 3.49
C GLN A 67 36.35 -34.05 4.46
N LYS A 68 36.13 -33.92 5.77
CA LYS A 68 37.12 -34.28 6.81
C LYS A 68 37.51 -35.76 6.79
N GLN A 69 36.62 -36.65 6.36
CA GLN A 69 36.93 -38.07 6.20
C GLN A 69 37.79 -38.36 4.95
N ILE A 70 37.70 -37.49 3.93
CA ILE A 70 38.41 -37.62 2.66
C ILE A 70 39.77 -36.90 2.70
N GLU A 71 39.80 -35.67 3.23
CA GLU A 71 40.97 -34.78 3.26
C GLU A 71 41.13 -34.14 4.65
N GLN A 72 42.16 -34.54 5.40
CA GLN A 72 42.47 -33.98 6.72
C GLN A 72 43.28 -32.68 6.62
N THR A 73 42.68 -31.66 6.02
CA THR A 73 43.30 -30.34 5.87
C THR A 73 43.06 -29.48 7.12
N GLU A 74 44.06 -28.71 7.56
CA GLU A 74 43.94 -27.80 8.72
C GLU A 74 42.79 -26.77 8.54
N VAL A 75 42.54 -26.35 7.31
CA VAL A 75 41.46 -25.41 6.94
C VAL A 75 40.08 -26.02 7.21
N VAL A 76 39.84 -27.27 6.80
CA VAL A 76 38.55 -27.96 7.01
C VAL A 76 38.26 -28.14 8.50
N ASN A 77 39.29 -28.46 9.31
CA ASN A 77 39.11 -28.54 10.76
C ASN A 77 38.73 -27.18 11.37
N LYS A 78 39.37 -26.08 10.97
CA LYS A 78 39.03 -24.74 11.45
C LYS A 78 37.64 -24.28 10.99
N GLN A 79 37.25 -24.61 9.75
CA GLN A 79 35.89 -24.35 9.27
C GLN A 79 34.86 -25.10 10.11
N LEU A 80 35.11 -26.37 10.43
CA LEU A 80 34.23 -27.17 11.28
C LEU A 80 34.13 -26.58 12.71
N ASP A 81 35.23 -26.08 13.27
CA ASP A 81 35.23 -25.42 14.58
C ASP A 81 34.29 -24.19 14.59
N TYR A 82 34.37 -23.33 13.57
CA TYR A 82 33.48 -22.17 13.46
C TYR A 82 32.02 -22.57 13.18
N VAL A 83 31.78 -23.63 12.41
CA VAL A 83 30.43 -24.19 12.22
C VAL A 83 29.85 -24.71 13.53
N ILE A 84 30.66 -25.31 14.41
CA ILE A 84 30.23 -25.69 15.76
C ILE A 84 29.89 -24.45 16.61
N GLU A 85 30.69 -23.39 16.52
CA GLU A 85 30.41 -22.13 17.21
C GLU A 85 29.12 -21.47 16.71
N MET A 86 28.91 -21.43 15.38
CA MET A 86 27.67 -20.97 14.76
C MET A 86 26.47 -21.77 15.25
N ASN A 87 26.53 -23.10 15.26
CA ASN A 87 25.46 -23.98 15.75
C ASN A 87 25.16 -23.73 17.23
N LYS A 88 26.19 -23.54 18.06
CA LYS A 88 26.02 -23.21 19.48
C LYS A 88 25.35 -21.85 19.66
N ALA A 89 25.75 -20.83 18.89
CA ALA A 89 25.15 -19.50 18.92
C ALA A 89 23.68 -19.55 18.47
N LEU A 90 23.39 -20.25 17.38
CA LEU A 90 22.04 -20.43 16.83
C LEU A 90 21.12 -21.20 17.79
N PHE A 91 21.64 -22.26 18.43
CA PHE A 91 20.92 -22.99 19.48
C PHE A 91 20.58 -22.07 20.66
N ASN A 92 21.55 -21.29 21.16
CA ASN A 92 21.31 -20.35 22.25
C ASN A 92 20.33 -19.23 21.85
N TRP A 93 20.41 -18.76 20.60
CA TRP A 93 19.46 -17.80 20.03
C TRP A 93 18.04 -18.39 20.03
N ARG A 94 17.88 -19.61 19.52
CA ARG A 94 16.61 -20.33 19.53
C ARG A 94 16.07 -20.51 20.94
N VAL A 95 16.90 -20.95 21.89
CA VAL A 95 16.52 -21.08 23.30
C VAL A 95 16.07 -19.73 23.87
N ALA A 96 16.78 -18.64 23.57
CA ALA A 96 16.38 -17.29 23.99
C ALA A 96 15.01 -16.88 23.42
N ILE A 97 14.69 -17.26 22.18
CA ILE A 97 13.36 -17.04 21.60
C ILE A 97 12.31 -17.90 22.33
N TYR A 98 12.62 -19.16 22.65
CA TYR A 98 11.69 -20.05 23.37
C TYR A 98 11.37 -19.54 24.77
N ASP A 99 12.39 -19.06 25.47
CA ASP A 99 12.32 -18.53 26.84
C ASP A 99 11.88 -17.06 26.89
N GLU A 100 11.61 -16.43 25.73
CA GLU A 100 11.24 -15.01 25.61
C GLU A 100 12.28 -14.05 26.20
N ALA A 101 13.56 -14.45 26.21
CA ALA A 101 14.71 -13.65 26.64
C ALA A 101 15.17 -12.71 25.50
N TRP A 102 14.28 -11.81 25.07
CA TRP A 102 14.45 -10.90 23.92
C TRP A 102 15.69 -9.99 24.00
N ASP A 103 16.15 -9.71 25.22
CA ASP A 103 17.34 -8.93 25.54
C ASP A 103 18.66 -9.68 25.27
N LEU A 104 18.65 -11.02 25.27
CA LEU A 104 19.83 -11.83 24.97
C LEU A 104 20.01 -12.13 23.48
N ILE A 105 18.94 -12.01 22.69
CA ILE A 105 18.93 -12.32 21.26
C ILE A 105 20.04 -11.58 20.48
N PRO A 106 20.21 -10.25 20.61
CA PRO A 106 21.24 -9.53 19.86
C PRO A 106 22.66 -10.05 20.15
N ARG A 107 22.88 -10.54 21.38
CA ARG A 107 24.16 -11.13 21.77
C ARG A 107 24.41 -12.46 21.05
N TYR A 108 23.44 -13.36 21.03
CA TYR A 108 23.57 -14.64 20.35
C TYR A 108 23.60 -14.50 18.82
N GLU A 109 22.83 -13.57 18.27
CA GLU A 109 22.91 -13.19 16.86
C GLU A 109 24.32 -12.67 16.52
N ASN A 110 24.97 -11.93 17.42
CA ASN A 110 26.32 -11.43 17.19
C ASN A 110 27.35 -12.55 17.17
N ASP A 111 27.25 -13.46 18.14
CA ASP A 111 28.14 -14.61 18.23
C ASP A 111 28.03 -15.47 16.95
N PHE A 112 26.80 -15.64 16.44
CA PHE A 112 26.56 -16.30 15.15
C PHE A 112 27.19 -15.53 13.98
N LEU A 113 26.97 -14.21 13.88
CA LEU A 113 27.48 -13.39 12.78
C LEU A 113 29.02 -13.27 12.77
N LEU A 114 29.66 -13.25 13.95
CA LEU A 114 31.11 -13.27 14.09
C LEU A 114 31.70 -14.60 13.63
N ALA A 115 31.12 -15.72 14.09
CA ALA A 115 31.55 -17.05 13.66
C ALA A 115 31.32 -17.27 12.15
N LEU A 116 30.20 -16.77 11.61
CA LEU A 116 29.91 -16.78 10.17
C LEU A 116 30.96 -15.98 9.38
N SER A 117 31.36 -14.81 9.88
CA SER A 117 32.37 -13.97 9.23
C SER A 117 33.73 -14.67 9.15
N GLU A 118 34.13 -15.37 10.22
CA GLU A 118 35.35 -16.17 10.25
C GLU A 118 35.26 -17.42 9.35
N PHE A 119 34.12 -18.09 9.33
CA PHE A 119 33.86 -19.21 8.42
C PHE A 119 34.00 -18.79 6.95
N THR A 120 33.38 -17.66 6.55
CA THR A 120 33.53 -17.14 5.18
C THR A 120 34.96 -16.70 4.89
N ARG A 121 35.68 -16.15 5.87
CA ARG A 121 37.10 -15.77 5.70
C ARG A 121 38.00 -16.97 5.39
N LEU A 122 37.64 -18.15 5.88
CA LEU A 122 38.30 -19.42 5.55
C LEU A 122 37.85 -20.03 4.22
N GLY A 123 37.05 -19.33 3.42
CA GLY A 123 36.55 -19.80 2.13
C GLY A 123 35.27 -20.64 2.20
N GLY A 124 34.58 -20.66 3.35
CA GLY A 124 33.27 -21.29 3.46
C GLY A 124 32.16 -20.45 2.81
N GLU A 125 31.17 -21.10 2.19
CA GLU A 125 30.01 -20.43 1.60
C GLU A 125 28.76 -20.61 2.46
N PHE A 126 28.00 -19.54 2.65
CA PHE A 126 26.72 -19.54 3.39
C PHE A 126 25.69 -18.74 2.60
N LYS A 127 24.83 -19.42 1.84
CA LYS A 127 23.87 -18.92 0.84
C LYS A 127 22.73 -18.10 1.44
N SER A 128 22.23 -18.45 2.62
CA SER A 128 21.06 -17.81 3.23
C SER A 128 21.34 -16.38 3.72
N LEU A 129 22.61 -16.02 3.93
CA LEU A 129 23.01 -14.69 4.37
C LEU A 129 24.31 -14.23 3.69
N GLN A 130 24.16 -13.64 2.50
CA GLN A 130 25.29 -13.15 1.69
C GLN A 130 25.22 -11.66 1.39
N GLY A 131 26.37 -11.11 0.99
CA GLY A 131 26.49 -9.75 0.46
C GLY A 131 25.97 -8.67 1.41
N ILE A 132 25.12 -7.80 0.88
CA ILE A 132 24.59 -6.61 1.55
C ILE A 132 23.68 -6.98 2.73
N GLU A 133 22.90 -8.06 2.64
CA GLU A 133 22.02 -8.49 3.75
C GLU A 133 22.82 -8.96 4.96
N ARG A 134 23.98 -9.61 4.74
CA ARG A 134 24.89 -9.95 5.83
C ARG A 134 25.47 -8.71 6.51
N GLU A 135 25.95 -7.76 5.71
CA GLU A 135 26.49 -6.50 6.24
C GLU A 135 25.42 -5.72 7.02
N LYS A 136 24.18 -5.72 6.53
CA LYS A 136 23.02 -5.12 7.21
C LYS A 136 22.75 -5.77 8.56
N ALA A 137 22.75 -7.11 8.63
CA ALA A 137 22.56 -7.84 9.87
C ALA A 137 23.67 -7.53 10.88
N ILE A 138 24.94 -7.54 10.45
CA ILE A 138 26.09 -7.20 11.30
C ILE A 138 25.95 -5.79 11.86
N LEU A 139 25.77 -4.78 11.00
CA LEU A 139 25.69 -3.38 11.43
C LEU A 139 24.48 -3.12 12.34
N LYS A 140 23.33 -3.74 12.04
CA LYS A 140 22.14 -3.68 12.90
C LYS A 140 22.46 -4.21 14.29
N ASN A 141 23.07 -5.38 14.35
CA ASN A 141 23.25 -6.08 15.59
C ASN A 141 24.36 -5.48 16.45
N GLU A 142 25.45 -5.01 15.83
CA GLU A 142 26.47 -4.18 16.49
C GLU A 142 25.85 -2.92 17.12
N TRP A 143 24.92 -2.27 16.40
CA TRP A 143 24.19 -1.13 16.92
C TRP A 143 23.32 -1.52 18.12
N MET A 144 22.58 -2.62 18.03
CA MET A 144 21.74 -3.11 19.13
C MET A 144 22.56 -3.43 20.38
N ILE A 145 23.72 -4.07 20.24
CA ILE A 145 24.65 -4.34 21.36
C ILE A 145 25.21 -3.04 21.93
N LYS A 146 25.68 -2.13 21.07
CA LYS A 146 26.28 -0.86 21.50
C LYS A 146 25.34 -0.03 22.37
N TYR A 147 24.04 -0.06 22.09
CA TYR A 147 23.02 0.67 22.84
C TYR A 147 22.21 -0.20 23.81
N ASN A 148 22.59 -1.47 24.00
CA ASN A 148 21.92 -2.44 24.86
C ASN A 148 20.40 -2.49 24.61
N LEU A 149 20.02 -2.67 23.34
CA LEU A 149 18.64 -2.70 22.88
C LEU A 149 18.16 -4.16 22.76
N PRO A 150 16.96 -4.51 23.26
CA PRO A 150 16.40 -5.84 23.07
C PRO A 150 15.92 -6.03 21.63
N TYR A 151 15.77 -7.29 21.23
CA TYR A 151 15.04 -7.63 20.02
C TYR A 151 13.57 -7.22 20.15
N VAL A 152 13.05 -6.54 19.13
CA VAL A 152 11.63 -6.17 19.04
C VAL A 152 11.11 -6.56 17.65
N ASP A 153 9.89 -7.06 17.59
CA ASP A 153 9.20 -7.30 16.33
C ASP A 153 8.88 -5.96 15.63
N GLU A 154 9.56 -5.70 14.52
CA GLU A 154 9.41 -4.49 13.72
C GLU A 154 8.13 -4.48 12.86
N LEU A 155 7.53 -5.64 12.60
CA LEU A 155 6.30 -5.76 11.83
C LEU A 155 5.08 -5.39 12.67
N PHE A 156 5.02 -5.91 13.90
CA PHE A 156 3.93 -5.65 14.85
C PHE A 156 4.44 -5.09 16.18
N PRO A 157 5.08 -3.90 16.17
CA PRO A 157 5.72 -3.38 17.36
C PRO A 157 4.71 -3.02 18.45
N LEU A 158 5.07 -3.37 19.68
CA LEU A 158 4.39 -2.94 20.91
C LEU A 158 5.24 -1.95 21.72
N ASP A 159 6.52 -1.78 21.37
CA ASP A 159 7.35 -0.72 21.93
C ASP A 159 6.77 0.65 21.56
N PRO A 160 6.61 1.60 22.51
CA PRO A 160 5.99 2.89 22.24
C PRO A 160 6.64 3.68 21.09
N VAL A 161 7.96 3.63 20.95
CA VAL A 161 8.67 4.41 19.94
C VAL A 161 8.48 3.78 18.55
N LEU A 162 8.65 2.47 18.43
CA LEU A 162 8.46 1.75 17.16
C LEU A 162 6.98 1.69 16.74
N PHE A 163 6.07 1.54 17.71
CA PHE A 163 4.64 1.68 17.44
C PHE A 163 4.29 3.07 16.94
N PHE A 164 4.86 4.12 17.55
CA PHE A 164 4.68 5.48 17.06
C PHE A 164 5.17 5.62 15.61
N VAL A 165 6.28 4.99 15.22
CA VAL A 165 6.74 4.95 13.83
C VAL A 165 5.67 4.38 12.91
N LYS A 166 5.13 3.19 13.20
CA LYS A 166 4.05 2.57 12.39
C LYS A 166 2.79 3.43 12.32
N ASN A 167 2.42 4.02 13.46
CA ASN A 167 1.28 4.93 13.52
C ASN A 167 1.53 6.24 12.74
N ALA A 168 2.77 6.73 12.76
CA ALA A 168 3.19 7.91 12.01
C ALA A 168 3.26 7.64 10.50
N GLU A 169 3.73 6.47 10.06
CA GLU A 169 3.65 6.04 8.65
C GLU A 169 2.21 6.19 8.12
N PHE A 170 1.22 5.72 8.89
CA PHE A 170 -0.19 5.84 8.51
C PHE A 170 -0.74 7.28 8.63
N LEU A 171 -0.60 7.92 9.80
CA LEU A 171 -1.24 9.21 10.11
C LEU A 171 -0.46 10.43 9.62
N PHE A 172 0.84 10.31 9.36
CA PHE A 172 1.64 11.32 8.64
C PHE A 172 1.77 11.00 7.15
N GLY A 173 1.16 9.92 6.66
CA GLY A 173 1.00 9.66 5.23
C GLY A 173 -0.28 10.27 4.65
N VAL A 174 -0.81 9.61 3.61
CA VAL A 174 -2.05 10.01 2.91
C VAL A 174 -3.26 10.08 3.85
N GLY A 175 -3.33 9.18 4.83
CA GLY A 175 -4.41 9.15 5.82
C GLY A 175 -4.53 10.47 6.61
N GLY A 176 -3.40 11.04 7.02
CA GLY A 176 -3.33 12.34 7.69
C GLY A 176 -3.83 13.49 6.82
N PHE A 177 -3.40 13.53 5.55
CA PHE A 177 -3.85 14.56 4.61
C PHE A 177 -5.35 14.51 4.38
N ILE A 178 -5.92 13.31 4.17
CA ILE A 178 -7.36 13.13 3.99
C ILE A 178 -8.12 13.60 5.24
N LEU A 179 -7.65 13.23 6.43
CA LEU A 179 -8.29 13.61 7.69
C LEU A 179 -8.27 15.14 7.90
N LEU A 180 -7.12 15.79 7.69
CA LEU A 180 -6.98 17.24 7.80
C LEU A 180 -7.83 17.96 6.75
N LEU A 181 -7.85 17.48 5.51
CA LEU A 181 -8.65 18.02 4.43
C LEU A 181 -10.15 17.88 4.71
N LEU A 182 -10.59 16.74 5.26
CA LEU A 182 -11.99 16.49 5.59
C LEU A 182 -12.47 17.43 6.70
N LEU A 183 -11.70 17.53 7.80
CA LEU A 183 -12.08 18.30 8.99
C LEU A 183 -11.89 19.80 8.81
N PHE A 184 -10.79 20.24 8.20
CA PHE A 184 -10.41 21.65 8.14
C PHE A 184 -10.46 22.25 6.73
N GLY A 185 -10.62 21.42 5.69
CA GLY A 185 -10.70 21.87 4.29
C GLY A 185 -11.85 22.84 3.99
N HIS A 186 -12.84 22.92 4.89
CA HIS A 186 -14.01 23.76 4.73
C HIS A 186 -13.85 25.20 5.25
N ILE A 187 -12.74 25.53 5.93
CA ILE A 187 -12.57 26.81 6.65
C ILE A 187 -12.69 28.04 5.72
N PHE A 188 -12.24 27.92 4.48
CA PHE A 188 -12.27 29.01 3.50
C PHE A 188 -13.57 29.07 2.70
N THR A 189 -14.15 27.92 2.41
CA THR A 189 -15.26 27.77 1.46
C THR A 189 -16.62 27.94 2.11
N VAL A 190 -16.78 27.52 3.37
CA VAL A 190 -18.07 27.60 4.08
C VAL A 190 -18.60 29.03 4.20
N GLU A 191 -17.72 30.03 4.32
CA GLU A 191 -18.15 31.42 4.39
C GLU A 191 -18.63 31.97 3.05
N LYS A 192 -18.07 31.46 1.95
CA LYS A 192 -18.50 31.79 0.59
C LYS A 192 -19.84 31.14 0.30
N GLU A 193 -19.97 29.87 0.63
CA GLU A 193 -21.19 29.07 0.47
C GLU A 193 -22.36 29.64 1.28
N GLN A 194 -22.11 30.09 2.52
CA GLN A 194 -23.14 30.71 3.38
C GLN A 194 -23.37 32.20 3.09
N HIS A 195 -22.72 32.78 2.06
CA HIS A 195 -22.73 34.21 1.74
C HIS A 195 -22.30 35.17 2.88
N THR A 196 -21.81 34.64 4.00
CA THR A 196 -21.28 35.43 5.12
C THR A 196 -19.98 36.14 4.77
N TRP A 197 -19.32 35.72 3.69
CA TRP A 197 -18.16 36.42 3.14
C TRP A 197 -18.43 37.91 2.83
N ARG A 198 -19.65 38.26 2.40
CA ARG A 198 -20.01 39.67 2.15
C ARG A 198 -20.00 40.49 3.44
N LEU A 199 -20.53 39.94 4.52
CA LEU A 199 -20.52 40.54 5.85
C LEU A 199 -19.09 40.69 6.39
N LEU A 200 -18.24 39.69 6.17
CA LEU A 200 -16.82 39.80 6.57
C LEU A 200 -16.07 40.88 5.80
N ASN A 201 -16.48 41.19 4.57
CA ASN A 201 -15.92 42.29 3.79
C ASN A 201 -16.39 43.68 4.22
N THR A 202 -17.49 43.80 5.00
CA THR A 202 -17.93 45.10 5.54
C THR A 202 -17.22 45.45 6.84
N LEU A 203 -16.58 44.47 7.50
CA LEU A 203 -15.74 44.72 8.66
C LEU A 203 -14.48 45.53 8.26
N PRO A 204 -13.91 46.34 9.16
CA PRO A 204 -12.72 47.16 8.89
C PRO A 204 -11.42 46.33 8.84
N PHE A 205 -11.44 45.19 8.14
CA PHE A 205 -10.32 44.30 7.96
C PHE A 205 -9.96 44.17 6.49
N THR A 206 -8.67 44.24 6.19
CA THR A 206 -8.21 44.00 4.82
C THR A 206 -8.39 42.53 4.46
N LYS A 207 -8.80 42.25 3.22
CA LYS A 207 -9.01 40.88 2.70
C LYS A 207 -7.78 40.00 2.88
N ARG A 208 -6.58 40.58 2.74
CA ARG A 208 -5.28 39.90 2.95
C ARG A 208 -5.13 39.40 4.37
N LYS A 209 -5.42 40.25 5.37
CA LYS A 209 -5.36 39.87 6.79
C LYS A 209 -6.33 38.74 7.12
N LEU A 210 -7.53 38.74 6.53
CA LEU A 210 -8.51 37.68 6.74
C LEU A 210 -8.01 36.34 6.17
N MET A 211 -7.48 36.31 4.94
CA MET A 211 -6.95 35.09 4.34
C MET A 211 -5.75 34.54 5.10
N VAL A 212 -4.77 35.39 5.41
CA VAL A 212 -3.58 35.00 6.17
C VAL A 212 -3.99 34.48 7.55
N SER A 213 -4.95 35.13 8.23
CA SER A 213 -5.44 34.65 9.52
C SER A 213 -6.03 33.25 9.43
N LYS A 214 -6.81 32.94 8.39
CA LYS A 214 -7.38 31.59 8.18
C LYS A 214 -6.31 30.56 7.83
N PHE A 215 -5.30 30.95 7.06
CA PHE A 215 -4.16 30.09 6.73
C PHE A 215 -3.34 29.75 7.99
N ILE A 216 -3.07 30.74 8.84
CA ILE A 216 -2.43 30.52 10.15
C ILE A 216 -3.28 29.59 11.02
N VAL A 217 -4.61 29.72 10.99
CA VAL A 217 -5.49 28.76 11.70
C VAL A 217 -5.32 27.33 11.17
N LEU A 218 -5.16 27.11 9.86
CA LEU A 218 -4.86 25.78 9.32
C LEU A 218 -3.51 25.25 9.81
N ILE A 219 -2.48 26.09 9.84
CA ILE A 219 -1.15 25.71 10.37
C ILE A 219 -1.24 25.33 11.85
N ILE A 220 -1.96 26.11 12.66
CA ILE A 220 -2.18 25.79 14.08
C ILE A 220 -2.93 24.46 14.21
N SER A 221 -3.97 24.22 13.40
CA SER A 221 -4.69 22.94 13.42
C SER A 221 -3.79 21.76 13.07
N MET A 222 -2.88 21.91 12.10
CA MET A 222 -1.87 20.91 11.75
C MET A 222 -0.90 20.64 12.91
N ILE A 223 -0.43 21.67 13.62
CA ILE A 223 0.43 21.49 14.79
C ILE A 223 -0.30 20.72 15.89
N VAL A 224 -1.57 21.07 16.17
CA VAL A 224 -2.39 20.34 17.14
C VAL A 224 -2.57 18.88 16.70
N PHE A 225 -2.79 18.63 15.41
CA PHE A 225 -2.86 17.27 14.86
C PHE A 225 -1.58 16.47 15.13
N ILE A 226 -0.40 17.01 14.79
CA ILE A 226 0.90 16.34 15.02
C ILE A 226 1.09 16.01 16.51
N ILE A 227 0.82 16.98 17.40
CA ILE A 227 0.90 16.77 18.85
C ILE A 227 -0.06 15.65 19.28
N SER A 228 -1.27 15.59 18.71
CA SER A 228 -2.24 14.54 19.04
C SER A 228 -1.74 13.16 18.64
N VAL A 229 -1.23 13.02 17.42
CA VAL A 229 -0.69 11.76 16.90
C VAL A 229 0.48 11.29 17.76
N PHE A 230 1.38 12.21 18.14
CA PHE A 230 2.47 11.93 19.06
C PHE A 230 1.99 11.48 20.44
N VAL A 231 1.07 12.24 21.05
CA VAL A 231 0.53 11.95 22.38
C VAL A 231 -0.18 10.60 22.40
N PHE A 232 -1.11 10.32 21.47
CA PHE A 232 -1.82 9.04 21.45
C PHE A 232 -0.94 7.88 21.01
N GLY A 233 -0.07 8.08 20.02
CA GLY A 233 0.87 7.05 19.56
C GLY A 233 1.87 6.62 20.62
N MET A 234 2.26 7.51 21.54
CA MET A 234 3.15 7.16 22.65
C MET A 234 2.38 6.67 23.89
N ILE A 235 1.26 7.30 24.26
CA ILE A 235 0.54 6.98 25.50
C ILE A 235 -0.14 5.60 25.42
N ILE A 236 -0.74 5.22 24.30
CA ILE A 236 -1.50 3.97 24.21
C ILE A 236 -0.58 2.76 24.44
N PRO A 237 0.55 2.59 23.72
CA PRO A 237 1.48 1.49 24.01
C PRO A 237 2.14 1.61 25.38
N LEU A 238 2.34 2.83 25.90
CA LEU A 238 2.89 2.99 27.24
C LEU A 238 1.95 2.46 28.33
N VAL A 239 0.63 2.64 28.15
CA VAL A 239 -0.39 2.22 29.13
C VAL A 239 -0.67 0.72 29.03
N PHE A 240 -0.70 0.16 27.81
CA PHE A 240 -1.15 -1.22 27.55
C PHE A 240 -0.04 -2.18 27.11
N GLY A 241 1.12 -1.67 26.72
CA GLY A 241 2.26 -2.42 26.18
C GLY A 241 3.46 -2.41 27.13
N VAL A 242 4.66 -2.31 26.54
CA VAL A 242 5.93 -2.35 27.28
C VAL A 242 6.32 -0.94 27.72
N GLN A 243 6.81 -0.79 28.95
CA GLN A 243 7.09 0.50 29.58
C GLN A 243 8.47 1.10 29.24
N SER A 244 9.19 0.52 28.28
CA SER A 244 10.53 0.96 27.86
C SER A 244 10.46 1.92 26.68
N PHE A 245 11.34 2.93 26.64
CA PHE A 245 11.46 3.83 25.50
C PHE A 245 12.80 3.63 24.78
N HIS A 246 12.78 2.94 23.64
CA HIS A 246 13.98 2.67 22.86
C HIS A 246 14.15 3.66 21.70
N PHE A 247 14.45 4.91 22.02
CA PHE A 247 14.64 5.99 21.05
C PHE A 247 15.83 5.78 20.08
N GLN A 248 16.80 4.97 20.49
CA GLN A 248 18.00 4.65 19.72
C GLN A 248 17.84 3.41 18.83
N TYR A 249 16.64 2.83 18.74
CA TYR A 249 16.43 1.65 17.90
C TYR A 249 16.84 1.93 16.44
N PRO A 250 17.63 1.05 15.80
CA PRO A 250 18.18 1.31 14.48
C PRO A 250 17.10 1.24 13.40
N GLN A 251 17.05 2.25 12.54
CA GLN A 251 16.31 2.24 11.28
C GLN A 251 17.32 2.14 10.16
N ILE A 252 17.22 1.10 9.33
CA ILE A 252 18.24 0.77 8.34
C ILE A 252 17.74 1.11 6.96
N PHE A 253 18.56 1.86 6.22
CA PHE A 253 18.29 2.31 4.86
C PHE A 253 19.34 1.76 3.92
N GLN A 254 18.90 1.32 2.74
CA GLN A 254 19.78 0.81 1.69
C GLN A 254 19.75 1.77 0.48
N SER A 255 20.93 2.26 0.10
CA SER A 255 21.12 3.04 -1.14
C SER A 255 22.17 2.35 -2.01
N GLY A 256 21.71 1.50 -2.93
CA GLY A 256 22.61 0.66 -3.72
C GLY A 256 23.43 -0.26 -2.80
N GLU A 257 24.75 -0.08 -2.79
CA GLU A 257 25.71 -0.82 -1.96
C GLU A 257 25.96 -0.18 -0.58
N THR A 258 25.46 1.03 -0.33
CA THR A 258 25.70 1.71 0.95
C THR A 258 24.56 1.49 1.93
N ILE A 259 24.92 1.12 3.16
CA ILE A 259 23.98 0.93 4.26
C ILE A 259 24.12 2.11 5.22
N ILE A 260 22.99 2.76 5.52
CA ILE A 260 22.94 3.89 6.45
C ILE A 260 22.02 3.51 7.60
N ILE A 261 22.54 3.58 8.82
CA ILE A 261 21.76 3.40 10.05
C ILE A 261 21.51 4.75 10.68
N ILE A 262 20.25 5.05 10.96
CA ILE A 262 19.86 6.21 11.76
C ILE A 262 19.05 5.77 12.98
N PRO A 263 19.17 6.46 14.12
CA PRO A 263 18.33 6.18 15.27
C PRO A 263 16.88 6.62 14.99
N THR A 264 15.94 5.90 15.60
CA THR A 264 14.51 6.12 15.41
C THR A 264 14.06 7.56 15.73
N VAL A 265 14.70 8.27 16.67
CA VAL A 265 14.40 9.70 16.92
C VAL A 265 14.63 10.59 15.70
N HIS A 266 15.76 10.41 15.01
CA HIS A 266 16.06 11.20 13.82
C HIS A 266 15.08 10.87 12.69
N PHE A 267 14.71 9.59 12.57
CA PHE A 267 13.68 9.15 11.63
C PHE A 267 12.31 9.80 11.90
N ILE A 268 11.85 9.80 13.16
CA ILE A 268 10.61 10.46 13.58
C ILE A 268 10.62 11.97 13.27
N LEU A 269 11.73 12.65 13.58
CA LEU A 269 11.87 14.07 13.31
C LEU A 269 11.81 14.37 11.80
N ARG A 270 12.46 13.53 10.98
CA ARG A 270 12.39 13.59 9.51
C ARG A 270 10.95 13.42 9.02
N MET A 271 10.21 12.42 9.53
CA MET A 271 8.79 12.23 9.19
C MET A 271 7.94 13.46 9.50
N ILE A 272 8.10 14.04 10.69
CA ILE A 272 7.38 15.24 11.11
C ILE A 272 7.69 16.43 10.18
N LEU A 273 8.97 16.66 9.83
CA LEU A 273 9.38 17.77 8.98
C LEU A 273 8.80 17.65 7.55
N PHE A 274 8.85 16.47 6.95
CA PHE A 274 8.26 16.25 5.63
C PHE A 274 6.74 16.33 5.68
N PHE A 275 6.09 15.82 6.73
CA PHE A 275 4.65 15.94 6.89
C PHE A 275 4.19 17.40 7.03
N ILE A 276 4.91 18.21 7.80
CA ILE A 276 4.68 19.66 7.90
C ILE A 276 4.78 20.31 6.52
N SER A 277 5.79 19.92 5.74
CA SER A 277 6.03 20.45 4.39
C SER A 277 4.89 20.10 3.43
N GLY A 278 4.48 18.83 3.38
CA GLY A 278 3.33 18.37 2.59
C GLY A 278 2.03 19.05 3.02
N CYS A 279 1.78 19.18 4.33
CA CYS A 279 0.61 19.86 4.86
C CYS A 279 0.60 21.35 4.50
N PHE A 280 1.76 22.01 4.51
CA PHE A 280 1.89 23.41 4.12
C PHE A 280 1.49 23.61 2.65
N VAL A 281 2.02 22.78 1.75
CA VAL A 281 1.66 22.78 0.32
C VAL A 281 0.18 22.47 0.11
N MET A 282 -0.35 21.44 0.78
CA MET A 282 -1.77 21.08 0.72
C MET A 282 -2.67 22.24 1.17
N ASN A 283 -2.36 22.86 2.31
CA ASN A 283 -3.13 23.99 2.83
C ASN A 283 -3.07 25.21 1.89
N ALA A 284 -1.92 25.44 1.26
CA ALA A 284 -1.75 26.50 0.26
C ALA A 284 -2.55 26.21 -1.02
N LEU A 285 -2.54 24.97 -1.50
CA LEU A 285 -3.34 24.51 -2.63
C LEU A 285 -4.85 24.62 -2.34
N LEU A 286 -5.27 24.21 -1.14
CA LEU A 286 -6.66 24.37 -0.69
C LEU A 286 -7.08 25.84 -0.69
N LEU A 287 -6.24 26.72 -0.14
CA LEU A 287 -6.49 28.16 -0.17
C LEU A 287 -6.61 28.67 -1.60
N PHE A 288 -5.69 28.26 -2.48
CA PHE A 288 -5.70 28.62 -3.90
C PHE A 288 -6.97 28.16 -4.61
N LEU A 289 -7.35 26.89 -4.53
CA LEU A 289 -8.56 26.37 -5.18
C LEU A 289 -9.84 26.98 -4.59
N SER A 290 -9.87 27.20 -3.27
CA SER A 290 -11.01 27.86 -2.61
C SER A 290 -11.28 29.25 -3.18
N ARG A 291 -10.30 29.90 -3.83
CA ARG A 291 -10.49 31.18 -4.50
C ARG A 291 -11.49 31.08 -5.65
N TRP A 292 -11.41 30.01 -6.43
CA TRP A 292 -12.17 29.79 -7.67
C TRP A 292 -13.47 29.03 -7.40
N ILE A 293 -13.45 28.09 -6.45
CA ILE A 293 -14.57 27.22 -6.13
C ILE A 293 -15.27 27.74 -4.88
N GLN A 294 -16.57 28.02 -4.98
CA GLN A 294 -17.37 28.49 -3.84
C GLN A 294 -17.91 27.34 -2.99
N ASN A 295 -18.11 26.18 -3.61
CA ASN A 295 -18.68 25.02 -2.95
C ASN A 295 -17.62 24.29 -2.11
N THR A 296 -17.94 24.06 -0.84
CA THR A 296 -17.04 23.40 0.11
C THR A 296 -16.69 21.97 -0.30
N PHE A 297 -17.67 21.22 -0.78
CA PHE A 297 -17.50 19.83 -1.20
C PHE A 297 -16.62 19.72 -2.44
N LEU A 298 -16.94 20.49 -3.50
CA LEU A 298 -16.14 20.49 -4.73
C LEU A 298 -14.69 20.93 -4.49
N THR A 299 -14.45 21.85 -3.56
CA THR A 299 -13.08 22.26 -3.23
C THR A 299 -12.31 21.13 -2.56
N ARG A 300 -12.91 20.44 -1.57
CA ARG A 300 -12.26 19.31 -0.90
C ARG A 300 -11.97 18.16 -1.86
N ILE A 301 -12.94 17.79 -2.70
CA ILE A 301 -12.71 16.78 -3.74
C ILE A 301 -11.65 17.25 -4.72
N GLY A 302 -11.73 18.49 -5.20
CA GLY A 302 -10.74 19.02 -6.14
C GLY A 302 -9.31 18.94 -5.60
N VAL A 303 -9.10 19.31 -4.33
CA VAL A 303 -7.80 19.15 -3.67
C VAL A 303 -7.43 17.67 -3.54
N GLY A 304 -8.33 16.82 -3.04
CA GLY A 304 -8.06 15.39 -2.86
C GLY A 304 -7.72 14.68 -4.18
N MET A 305 -8.39 15.03 -5.26
CA MET A 305 -8.11 14.52 -6.60
C MET A 305 -6.78 15.00 -7.14
N ILE A 306 -6.43 16.27 -6.93
CA ILE A 306 -5.10 16.75 -7.28
C ILE A 306 -4.07 15.97 -6.48
N ILE A 307 -4.26 15.75 -5.18
CA ILE A 307 -3.34 14.96 -4.35
C ILE A 307 -3.18 13.53 -4.88
N LEU A 308 -4.28 12.85 -5.18
CA LEU A 308 -4.26 11.47 -5.65
C LEU A 308 -3.67 11.34 -7.06
N LEU A 309 -4.06 12.22 -7.99
CA LEU A 309 -3.45 12.26 -9.32
C LEU A 309 -1.96 12.54 -9.23
N SER A 310 -1.56 13.40 -8.29
CA SER A 310 -0.17 13.74 -8.03
C SER A 310 0.64 12.56 -7.51
N PHE A 311 0.05 11.77 -6.61
CA PHE A 311 0.61 10.52 -6.13
C PHE A 311 0.84 9.55 -7.30
N LEU A 312 -0.19 9.29 -8.11
CA LEU A 312 -0.11 8.38 -9.27
C LEU A 312 0.92 8.84 -10.31
N LEU A 313 0.91 10.13 -10.68
CA LEU A 313 1.87 10.68 -11.64
C LEU A 313 3.31 10.61 -11.13
N THR A 314 3.52 10.69 -9.82
CA THR A 314 4.86 10.63 -9.23
C THR A 314 5.47 9.24 -9.32
N GLU A 315 4.65 8.21 -9.13
CA GLU A 315 5.06 6.82 -9.30
C GLU A 315 5.31 6.46 -10.77
N LEU A 316 4.47 6.94 -11.69
CA LEU A 316 4.61 6.63 -13.11
C LEU A 316 5.83 7.29 -13.79
N ILE A 317 6.29 8.43 -13.28
CA ILE A 317 7.33 9.25 -13.92
C ILE A 317 8.53 9.36 -12.98
N PRO A 318 9.60 8.55 -13.14
CA PRO A 318 10.76 8.58 -12.24
C PRO A 318 11.42 9.96 -12.12
N THR A 319 11.43 10.76 -13.20
CA THR A 319 12.00 12.12 -13.21
C THR A 319 11.25 13.11 -12.32
N SER A 320 10.04 12.74 -11.90
CA SER A 320 9.20 13.53 -11.02
C SER A 320 9.58 13.34 -9.53
N LYS A 321 10.42 12.37 -9.17
CA LYS A 321 10.92 12.17 -7.79
C LYS A 321 11.99 13.21 -7.35
N LYS A 322 12.01 14.39 -7.98
CA LYS A 322 12.98 15.47 -7.71
C LYS A 322 12.37 16.56 -6.83
N PHE A 323 13.21 17.26 -6.06
CA PHE A 323 12.78 18.26 -5.05
C PHE A 323 11.94 19.43 -5.59
N TRP A 324 12.08 19.77 -6.87
CA TRP A 324 11.27 20.82 -7.50
C TRP A 324 9.86 20.36 -7.86
N ASN A 325 9.60 19.05 -7.87
CA ASN A 325 8.26 18.56 -8.14
C ASN A 325 7.36 18.84 -6.92
N PRO A 326 6.32 19.69 -7.05
CA PRO A 326 5.37 19.96 -5.97
C PRO A 326 4.62 18.72 -5.47
N LEU A 327 4.61 17.65 -6.27
CA LEU A 327 3.81 16.46 -6.04
C LEU A 327 4.52 15.45 -5.12
N ILE A 328 5.85 15.51 -5.03
CA ILE A 328 6.63 14.58 -4.21
C ILE A 328 6.31 14.71 -2.72
N TYR A 329 5.92 15.90 -2.26
CA TYR A 329 5.56 16.16 -0.86
C TYR A 329 4.29 15.44 -0.39
N LEU A 330 3.57 14.81 -1.33
CA LEU A 330 2.38 14.03 -1.08
C LEU A 330 2.67 12.52 -1.10
N HIS A 331 3.85 12.12 -1.59
CA HIS A 331 4.36 10.75 -1.60
C HIS A 331 5.35 10.56 -0.44
N LEU A 332 4.86 10.79 0.78
CA LEU A 332 5.71 10.81 1.98
C LEU A 332 6.30 9.44 2.30
N ASP A 333 5.60 8.36 1.98
CA ASP A 333 6.04 7.00 2.29
C ASP A 333 7.36 6.68 1.60
N SER A 334 7.55 7.04 0.32
CA SER A 334 8.87 6.85 -0.32
C SER A 334 9.94 7.74 0.29
N LEU A 335 9.62 8.99 0.64
CA LEU A 335 10.59 9.90 1.25
C LEU A 335 11.02 9.42 2.64
N PHE A 336 10.18 8.66 3.33
CA PHE A 336 10.53 8.02 4.59
C PHE A 336 11.46 6.85 4.33
N THR A 337 11.15 5.97 3.38
CA THR A 337 11.95 4.77 3.08
C THR A 337 13.25 5.08 2.34
N ASP A 338 13.35 6.22 1.66
CA ASP A 338 14.55 6.62 0.95
C ASP A 338 15.65 7.02 1.96
N PRO A 339 16.91 6.60 1.74
CA PRO A 339 18.02 6.92 2.62
C PRO A 339 18.17 8.44 2.80
N PRO A 340 18.52 8.91 4.02
CA PRO A 340 18.67 10.34 4.26
C PRO A 340 19.83 10.89 3.44
N HIS A 341 19.53 11.81 2.54
CA HIS A 341 20.55 12.49 1.73
C HIS A 341 20.85 13.88 2.32
N GLN A 342 22.06 14.40 2.06
CA GLN A 342 22.42 15.78 2.41
C GLN A 342 21.50 16.82 1.74
N THR A 343 20.74 16.42 0.72
CA THR A 343 19.80 17.25 -0.03
C THR A 343 18.39 17.26 0.57
N ASP A 344 18.11 16.52 1.64
CA ASP A 344 16.77 16.44 2.25
C ASP A 344 16.18 17.82 2.62
N TRP A 345 17.02 18.76 3.05
CA TRP A 345 16.58 20.14 3.36
C TRP A 345 16.07 20.90 2.14
N LEU A 346 16.49 20.54 0.91
CA LEU A 346 16.00 21.17 -0.33
C LEU A 346 14.51 20.89 -0.54
N TYR A 347 14.02 19.74 -0.09
CA TYR A 347 12.59 19.43 -0.09
C TYR A 347 11.83 20.38 0.84
N LEU A 348 12.33 20.62 2.06
CA LEU A 348 11.68 21.56 2.99
C LEU A 348 11.63 22.98 2.42
N VAL A 349 12.74 23.44 1.83
CA VAL A 349 12.84 24.74 1.18
C VAL A 349 11.93 24.81 -0.05
N GLY A 350 11.89 23.77 -0.88
CA GLY A 350 11.05 23.67 -2.07
C GLY A 350 9.56 23.74 -1.72
N ALA A 351 9.12 22.98 -0.71
CA ALA A 351 7.76 23.05 -0.19
C ALA A 351 7.40 24.45 0.33
N PHE A 352 8.32 25.09 1.05
CA PHE A 352 8.11 26.44 1.57
C PHE A 352 8.00 27.48 0.45
N ILE A 353 8.88 27.44 -0.56
CA ILE A 353 8.85 28.33 -1.72
C ILE A 353 7.55 28.16 -2.49
N LEU A 354 7.19 26.91 -2.81
CA LEU A 354 5.98 26.58 -3.55
C LEU A 354 4.72 27.01 -2.79
N GLY A 355 4.60 26.59 -1.52
CA GLY A 355 3.42 26.90 -0.70
C GLY A 355 3.28 28.41 -0.49
N SER A 356 4.38 29.11 -0.23
CA SER A 356 4.39 30.57 -0.15
C SER A 356 4.00 31.22 -1.48
N GLY A 357 4.52 30.70 -2.60
CA GLY A 357 4.15 31.13 -3.95
C GLY A 357 2.65 30.99 -4.21
N LEU A 358 2.04 29.84 -3.89
CA LEU A 358 0.60 29.62 -4.00
C LEU A 358 -0.21 30.56 -3.11
N VAL A 359 0.23 30.81 -1.87
CA VAL A 359 -0.41 31.76 -0.95
C VAL A 359 -0.34 33.18 -1.52
N VAL A 360 0.83 33.61 -2.02
CA VAL A 360 1.04 34.92 -2.63
C VAL A 360 0.18 35.07 -3.89
N LEU A 361 0.16 34.08 -4.78
CA LEU A 361 -0.70 34.05 -5.96
C LEU A 361 -2.17 34.19 -5.57
N THR A 362 -2.62 33.49 -4.52
CA THR A 362 -4.00 33.59 -4.03
C THR A 362 -4.35 35.00 -3.52
N ILE A 363 -3.38 35.68 -2.90
CA ILE A 363 -3.54 37.05 -2.41
C ILE A 363 -3.56 38.06 -3.57
N LEU A 364 -2.76 37.85 -4.60
CA LEU A 364 -2.62 38.75 -5.74
C LEU A 364 -3.78 38.61 -6.75
N LEU A 365 -4.25 37.40 -7.01
CA LEU A 365 -5.29 37.15 -8.01
C LEU A 365 -6.62 37.81 -7.62
N PRO A 366 -7.29 38.55 -8.52
CA PRO A 366 -8.59 39.14 -8.23
C PRO A 366 -9.66 38.06 -7.98
N ASN A 367 -10.71 38.39 -7.22
CA ASN A 367 -11.85 37.48 -7.08
C ASN A 367 -12.54 37.38 -8.45
N PRO A 368 -12.71 36.17 -9.02
CA PRO A 368 -13.53 36.05 -10.22
C PRO A 368 -14.92 36.61 -9.92
N LYS A 369 -15.43 37.48 -10.80
CA LYS A 369 -16.83 37.95 -10.73
C LYS A 369 -17.70 36.68 -10.79
N LEU A 370 -18.62 36.53 -9.84
CA LEU A 370 -19.32 35.28 -9.48
C LEU A 370 -20.05 34.52 -10.62
N GLY A 371 -20.04 34.96 -11.88
CA GLY A 371 -21.06 34.62 -12.87
C GLY A 371 -20.97 33.29 -13.66
N LYS A 372 -19.89 32.48 -13.58
CA LYS A 372 -19.78 31.30 -14.48
C LYS A 372 -20.00 29.93 -13.83
N PHE A 373 -19.79 29.78 -12.52
CA PHE A 373 -19.96 28.50 -11.80
C PHE A 373 -20.98 28.55 -10.65
N SER A 374 -21.50 29.73 -10.27
CA SER A 374 -22.65 29.79 -9.37
C SER A 374 -23.92 29.67 -10.20
N SER A 375 -24.42 28.45 -10.39
CA SER A 375 -25.75 28.21 -10.97
C SER A 375 -26.87 28.58 -9.99
N SER A 376 -26.71 29.67 -9.24
CA SER A 376 -27.77 30.26 -8.42
C SER A 376 -28.65 31.20 -9.26
N ASP A 377 -28.70 31.01 -10.58
CA ASP A 377 -29.79 31.57 -11.36
C ASP A 377 -31.07 31.11 -10.68
N TYR A 378 -31.87 32.09 -10.25
CA TYR A 378 -33.17 31.93 -9.65
C TYR A 378 -34.07 31.17 -10.62
N GLN A 379 -33.91 29.85 -10.70
CA GLN A 379 -34.82 28.99 -11.43
C GLN A 379 -36.15 29.09 -10.70
N LYS A 380 -37.15 29.65 -11.38
CA LYS A 380 -38.49 29.83 -10.83
C LYS A 380 -38.95 28.51 -10.20
N PRO A 381 -39.44 28.52 -8.95
CA PRO A 381 -39.67 27.30 -8.18
C PRO A 381 -40.67 26.36 -8.87
N PHE A 382 -41.54 26.89 -9.72
CA PHE A 382 -42.55 26.14 -10.48
C PHE A 382 -42.52 26.55 -11.96
N PHE A 383 -42.47 25.57 -12.86
CA PHE A 383 -42.33 25.83 -14.29
C PHE A 383 -43.56 26.52 -14.91
N LYS A 384 -44.73 26.48 -14.25
CA LYS A 384 -45.99 27.11 -14.74
C LYS A 384 -46.99 27.55 -13.64
N GLY A 385 -46.63 27.61 -12.35
CA GLY A 385 -47.58 27.98 -11.28
C GLY A 385 -48.75 26.99 -11.03
N GLU A 386 -48.94 25.99 -11.89
CA GLU A 386 -49.94 24.94 -11.72
C GLU A 386 -49.44 23.86 -10.74
N THR A 387 -49.91 23.90 -9.50
CA THR A 387 -49.81 22.76 -8.58
C THR A 387 -50.84 21.71 -8.99
N LYS A 388 -50.56 20.86 -9.99
CA LYS A 388 -51.47 19.77 -10.34
C LYS A 388 -51.65 18.82 -9.14
N ILE A 389 -52.88 18.70 -8.68
CA ILE A 389 -53.27 18.05 -7.41
C ILE A 389 -53.31 16.51 -7.55
N ASN A 390 -53.35 15.94 -8.75
CA ASN A 390 -53.60 14.51 -8.96
C ASN A 390 -52.31 13.66 -9.00
N GLY A 391 -51.74 13.36 -7.84
CA GLY A 391 -50.65 12.39 -7.70
C GLY A 391 -50.48 11.95 -6.25
N SER A 392 -49.96 10.73 -6.03
CA SER A 392 -49.71 10.22 -4.68
C SER A 392 -48.73 11.13 -3.92
N ILE A 393 -48.98 11.31 -2.62
CA ILE A 393 -48.17 12.19 -1.75
C ILE A 393 -46.69 11.77 -1.78
N LEU A 394 -46.43 10.46 -1.81
CA LEU A 394 -45.07 9.89 -1.90
C LEU A 394 -44.37 10.29 -3.20
N SER A 395 -45.04 10.17 -4.36
CA SER A 395 -44.45 10.54 -5.65
C SER A 395 -44.07 12.02 -5.68
N LYS A 396 -44.95 12.91 -5.19
CA LYS A 396 -44.66 14.35 -5.09
C LYS A 396 -43.47 14.64 -4.18
N MET A 397 -43.35 13.91 -3.07
CA MET A 397 -42.25 14.08 -2.14
C MET A 397 -40.92 13.61 -2.76
N VAL A 398 -40.91 12.46 -3.44
CA VAL A 398 -39.73 11.96 -4.15
C VAL A 398 -39.30 12.93 -5.25
N ILE A 399 -40.23 13.43 -6.06
CA ILE A 399 -39.93 14.43 -7.11
C ILE A 399 -39.39 15.72 -6.48
N PHE A 400 -39.96 16.18 -5.36
CA PHE A 400 -39.49 17.36 -4.66
C PHE A 400 -38.05 17.19 -4.16
N GLU A 401 -37.75 16.09 -3.48
CA GLU A 401 -36.39 15.80 -2.99
C GLU A 401 -35.41 15.62 -4.15
N TYR A 402 -35.81 14.95 -5.24
CA TYR A 402 -35.00 14.83 -6.45
C TYR A 402 -34.67 16.19 -7.08
N VAL A 403 -35.67 17.04 -7.31
CA VAL A 403 -35.48 18.40 -7.86
C VAL A 403 -34.60 19.25 -6.94
N LYS A 404 -34.73 19.09 -5.63
CA LYS A 404 -33.92 19.79 -4.63
C LYS A 404 -32.47 19.32 -4.64
N VAL A 405 -32.21 18.01 -4.70
CA VAL A 405 -30.86 17.43 -4.87
C VAL A 405 -30.22 17.94 -6.16
N TRP A 406 -30.99 18.00 -7.24
CA TRP A 406 -30.54 18.54 -8.53
C TRP A 406 -30.20 20.03 -8.44
N ARG A 407 -31.10 20.86 -7.87
CA ARG A 407 -30.91 22.31 -7.72
C ARG A 407 -29.76 22.67 -6.79
N LYS A 408 -29.55 21.91 -5.71
CA LYS A 408 -28.39 22.06 -4.82
C LYS A 408 -27.07 21.63 -5.48
N GLY A 409 -27.12 20.99 -6.64
CA GLY A 409 -25.95 20.50 -7.37
C GLY A 409 -25.34 19.22 -6.80
N TYR A 410 -25.98 18.58 -5.82
CA TYR A 410 -25.52 17.32 -5.23
C TYR A 410 -25.47 16.21 -6.27
N PHE A 411 -26.42 16.16 -7.21
CA PHE A 411 -26.39 15.18 -8.29
C PHE A 411 -25.13 15.33 -9.18
N LYS A 412 -24.78 16.56 -9.56
CA LYS A 412 -23.56 16.82 -10.34
C LYS A 412 -22.31 16.43 -9.55
N GLN A 413 -22.30 16.72 -8.25
CA GLN A 413 -21.23 16.33 -7.33
C GLN A 413 -21.07 14.80 -7.24
N THR A 414 -22.18 14.07 -7.12
CA THR A 414 -22.19 12.61 -7.11
C THR A 414 -21.68 12.05 -8.43
N ILE A 415 -22.13 12.55 -9.59
CA ILE A 415 -21.64 12.09 -10.90
C ILE A 415 -20.13 12.35 -11.04
N ILE A 416 -19.66 13.54 -10.68
CA ILE A 416 -18.24 13.88 -10.71
C ILE A 416 -17.46 12.90 -9.83
N LEU A 417 -17.90 12.69 -8.59
CA LEU A 417 -17.23 11.77 -7.68
C LEU A 417 -17.23 10.33 -8.20
N LEU A 418 -18.35 9.83 -8.72
CA LEU A 418 -18.45 8.49 -9.29
C LEU A 418 -17.52 8.33 -10.50
N SER A 419 -17.54 9.29 -11.42
CA SER A 419 -16.66 9.28 -12.60
C SER A 419 -15.18 9.26 -12.20
N LEU A 420 -14.83 10.03 -11.18
CA LEU A 420 -13.47 10.07 -10.65
C LEU A 420 -13.09 8.76 -9.97
N PHE A 421 -13.97 8.22 -9.15
CA PHE A 421 -13.80 6.94 -8.48
C PHE A 421 -13.56 5.82 -9.49
N PHE A 422 -14.41 5.69 -10.51
CA PHE A 422 -14.23 4.70 -11.57
C PHE A 422 -12.93 4.91 -12.35
N GLY A 423 -12.55 6.16 -12.62
CA GLY A 423 -11.26 6.47 -13.25
C GLY A 423 -10.06 6.02 -12.42
N ILE A 424 -10.10 6.22 -11.10
CA ILE A 424 -9.05 5.79 -10.18
C ILE A 424 -8.99 4.26 -10.10
N CYS A 425 -10.12 3.58 -9.90
CA CYS A 425 -10.18 2.13 -9.87
C CYS A 425 -9.63 1.51 -11.16
N TYR A 426 -10.00 2.07 -12.31
CA TYR A 426 -9.47 1.65 -13.60
C TYR A 426 -7.95 1.83 -13.69
N LEU A 427 -7.43 2.98 -13.24
CA LEU A 427 -5.98 3.23 -13.23
C LEU A 427 -5.24 2.26 -12.31
N LEU A 428 -5.75 2.01 -11.10
CA LEU A 428 -5.16 1.06 -10.16
C LEU A 428 -5.12 -0.36 -10.73
N LEU A 429 -6.22 -0.83 -11.31
CA LEU A 429 -6.27 -2.12 -11.99
C LEU A 429 -5.32 -2.19 -13.18
N SER A 430 -5.17 -1.09 -13.93
CA SER A 430 -4.21 -1.03 -15.02
C SER A 430 -2.77 -1.07 -14.54
N MET A 431 -2.45 -0.46 -13.41
CA MET A 431 -1.13 -0.55 -12.78
C MET A 431 -0.85 -1.97 -12.32
N GLU A 432 -1.79 -2.59 -11.60
CA GLU A 432 -1.67 -3.97 -11.11
C GLU A 432 -1.51 -4.97 -12.28
N THR A 433 -2.28 -4.80 -13.35
CA THR A 433 -2.15 -5.61 -14.58
C THR A 433 -0.74 -5.49 -15.16
N THR A 434 -0.20 -4.26 -15.24
CA THR A 434 1.14 -4.00 -15.79
C THR A 434 2.24 -4.58 -14.88
N GLU A 435 2.05 -4.51 -13.57
CA GLU A 435 2.99 -5.06 -12.59
C GLU A 435 3.03 -6.58 -12.65
N LYS A 436 1.87 -7.24 -12.69
CA LYS A 436 1.78 -8.70 -12.86
C LYS A 436 2.40 -9.17 -14.18
N GLU A 437 2.17 -8.43 -15.26
CA GLU A 437 2.78 -8.73 -16.55
C GLU A 437 4.31 -8.66 -16.48
N LYS A 438 4.87 -7.59 -15.88
CA LYS A 438 6.31 -7.46 -15.68
C LYS A 438 6.88 -8.54 -14.77
N TYR A 439 6.18 -8.86 -13.68
CA TYR A 439 6.59 -9.88 -12.72
C TYR A 439 6.65 -11.25 -13.40
N TYR A 440 5.61 -11.64 -14.15
CA TYR A 440 5.57 -12.88 -14.90
C TYR A 440 6.74 -13.01 -15.88
N PHE A 441 7.03 -11.97 -16.66
CA PHE A 441 8.16 -12.02 -17.60
C PHE A 441 9.51 -12.03 -16.91
N LYS A 442 9.66 -11.37 -15.76
CA LYS A 442 10.88 -11.43 -14.95
C LYS A 442 11.10 -12.84 -14.38
N GLU A 443 10.04 -13.46 -13.87
CA GLU A 443 10.07 -14.83 -13.35
C GLU A 443 10.41 -15.82 -14.48
N LEU A 444 9.75 -15.69 -15.63
CA LEU A 444 10.04 -16.50 -16.81
C LEU A 444 11.50 -16.33 -17.29
N ASP A 445 12.01 -15.10 -17.38
CA ASP A 445 13.41 -14.85 -17.76
C ASP A 445 14.41 -15.45 -16.75
N THR A 446 14.09 -15.39 -15.45
CA THR A 446 14.89 -15.99 -14.38
C THR A 446 14.86 -17.53 -14.46
N GLU A 447 13.70 -18.12 -14.76
CA GLU A 447 13.55 -19.56 -14.96
C GLU A 447 14.33 -20.03 -16.20
N LEU A 448 14.21 -19.30 -17.32
CA LEU A 448 14.92 -19.62 -18.57
C LEU A 448 16.44 -19.52 -18.43
N THR A 449 16.94 -18.49 -17.74
CA THR A 449 18.38 -18.34 -17.45
C THR A 449 18.88 -19.45 -16.52
N THR A 450 18.10 -19.82 -15.50
CA THR A 450 18.41 -20.97 -14.63
C THR A 450 18.50 -22.26 -15.44
N PHE A 451 17.55 -22.51 -16.36
CA PHE A 451 17.61 -23.68 -17.22
C PHE A 451 18.85 -23.66 -18.13
N LYS A 452 19.17 -22.51 -18.72
CA LYS A 452 20.25 -22.35 -19.69
C LYS A 452 21.65 -22.43 -19.08
N ASP A 453 21.84 -21.77 -17.94
CA ASP A 453 23.17 -21.53 -17.38
C ASP A 453 23.53 -22.54 -16.28
N ILE A 454 22.54 -23.19 -15.68
CA ILE A 454 22.74 -24.13 -14.55
C ILE A 454 22.29 -25.53 -14.94
N ILE A 455 21.03 -25.70 -15.34
CA ILE A 455 20.44 -27.04 -15.49
C ILE A 455 20.96 -27.74 -16.75
N ILE A 456 20.92 -27.11 -17.93
CA ILE A 456 21.38 -27.70 -19.18
C ILE A 456 22.86 -28.13 -19.10
N PRO A 457 23.80 -27.30 -18.60
CA PRO A 457 25.19 -27.70 -18.39
C PRO A 457 25.32 -28.90 -17.44
N SER A 458 24.60 -28.89 -16.31
CA SER A 458 24.61 -30.00 -15.35
C SER A 458 24.13 -31.32 -15.97
N TYR A 459 23.10 -31.27 -16.83
CA TYR A 459 22.64 -32.44 -17.58
C TYR A 459 23.64 -32.89 -18.64
N HIS A 460 24.34 -31.96 -19.29
CA HIS A 460 25.42 -32.32 -20.22
C HIS A 460 26.56 -33.04 -19.50
N ASP A 461 26.99 -32.56 -18.34
CA ASP A 461 28.03 -33.20 -17.55
C ASP A 461 27.62 -34.60 -17.08
N LEU A 462 26.36 -34.76 -16.62
CA LEU A 462 25.81 -36.05 -16.24
C LEU A 462 25.71 -37.03 -17.43
N LEU A 463 25.36 -36.53 -18.62
CA LEU A 463 25.33 -37.36 -19.82
C LEU A 463 26.74 -37.82 -20.20
N ILE A 464 27.77 -36.97 -20.06
CA ILE A 464 29.16 -37.36 -20.30
C ILE A 464 29.59 -38.47 -19.34
N SER A 465 29.27 -38.35 -18.04
CA SER A 465 29.63 -39.40 -17.06
C SER A 465 28.93 -40.73 -17.35
N LEU A 466 27.64 -40.70 -17.71
CA LEU A 466 26.89 -41.90 -18.07
C LEU A 466 27.42 -42.55 -19.36
N GLU A 467 27.82 -41.77 -20.37
CA GLU A 467 28.44 -42.29 -21.59
C GLU A 467 29.82 -42.93 -21.33
N GLU A 468 30.55 -42.46 -20.33
CA GLU A 468 31.80 -43.10 -19.88
C GLU A 468 31.54 -44.41 -19.14
N GLU A 469 30.53 -44.47 -18.29
CA GLU A 469 30.12 -45.70 -17.59
C GLU A 469 29.62 -46.79 -18.56
N GLU A 470 28.86 -46.41 -19.59
CA GLU A 470 28.43 -47.32 -20.65
C GLU A 470 29.64 -47.91 -21.40
N LYS A 471 30.65 -47.08 -21.72
CA LYS A 471 31.90 -47.53 -22.34
C LYS A 471 32.70 -48.48 -21.45
N ASN A 472 32.59 -48.32 -20.13
CA ASN A 472 33.24 -49.18 -19.14
C ASN A 472 32.49 -50.51 -18.90
N GLY A 473 31.36 -50.74 -19.60
CA GLY A 473 30.61 -51.99 -19.57
C GLY A 473 29.51 -52.06 -18.51
N ASN A 474 29.15 -50.92 -17.88
CA ASN A 474 27.99 -50.84 -17.01
C ASN A 474 26.70 -50.74 -17.84
N ASP A 475 25.62 -51.39 -17.39
CA ASP A 475 24.32 -51.33 -18.06
C ASP A 475 23.55 -50.06 -17.64
N VAL A 476 23.86 -48.95 -18.31
CA VAL A 476 23.24 -47.61 -18.09
C VAL A 476 22.45 -47.11 -19.32
N SER A 477 22.21 -47.98 -20.30
CA SER A 477 21.57 -47.65 -21.59
C SER A 477 20.18 -47.01 -21.42
N GLU A 478 19.37 -47.54 -20.52
CA GLU A 478 18.01 -47.04 -20.25
C GLU A 478 18.06 -45.65 -19.61
N GLU A 479 18.93 -45.46 -18.61
CA GLU A 479 19.11 -44.18 -17.93
C GLU A 479 19.62 -43.10 -18.89
N LEU A 480 20.63 -43.41 -19.72
CA LEU A 480 21.15 -42.50 -20.73
C LEU A 480 20.05 -42.05 -21.70
N THR A 481 19.20 -42.98 -22.15
CA THR A 481 18.09 -42.69 -23.05
C THR A 481 17.06 -41.78 -22.38
N ASN A 482 16.77 -42.00 -21.10
CA ASN A 482 15.85 -41.16 -20.34
C ASN A 482 16.43 -39.76 -20.15
N ARG A 483 17.69 -39.62 -19.70
CA ARG A 483 18.35 -38.31 -19.53
C ARG A 483 18.45 -37.51 -20.83
N LYS A 484 18.70 -38.16 -21.97
CA LYS A 484 18.67 -37.48 -23.29
C LYS A 484 17.28 -36.94 -23.65
N LYS A 485 16.21 -37.66 -23.30
CA LYS A 485 14.83 -37.17 -23.48
C LYS A 485 14.54 -35.98 -22.57
N GLU A 486 14.96 -36.05 -21.31
CA GLU A 486 14.80 -34.95 -20.35
C GLU A 486 15.51 -33.68 -20.84
N LEU A 487 16.76 -33.78 -21.26
CA LEU A 487 17.51 -32.66 -21.81
C LEU A 487 16.84 -32.06 -23.06
N ASN A 488 16.32 -32.89 -23.96
CA ASN A 488 15.60 -32.41 -25.15
C ASN A 488 14.33 -31.62 -24.78
N ILE A 489 13.63 -32.02 -23.71
CA ILE A 489 12.47 -31.31 -23.21
C ILE A 489 12.88 -29.98 -22.58
N ILE A 490 13.92 -29.97 -21.76
CA ILE A 490 14.46 -28.74 -21.17
C ILE A 490 14.86 -27.74 -22.26
N ASN A 491 15.56 -28.20 -23.30
CA ASN A 491 15.88 -27.36 -24.47
C ASN A 491 14.60 -26.84 -25.15
N THR A 492 13.58 -27.68 -25.30
CA THR A 492 12.29 -27.26 -25.89
C THR A 492 11.58 -26.21 -25.02
N ILE A 493 11.64 -26.34 -23.68
CA ILE A 493 11.13 -25.33 -22.73
C ILE A 493 11.85 -24.01 -22.96
N VAL A 494 13.18 -24.04 -23.03
CA VAL A 494 14.01 -22.83 -23.23
C VAL A 494 13.70 -22.18 -24.58
N ASP A 495 13.72 -22.93 -25.67
CA ASP A 495 13.48 -22.42 -27.03
C ASP A 495 12.08 -21.80 -27.18
N LYS A 496 11.04 -22.48 -26.65
CA LYS A 496 9.67 -21.96 -26.66
C LYS A 496 9.51 -20.76 -25.76
N GLY A 497 10.16 -20.75 -24.59
CA GLY A 497 10.14 -19.63 -23.64
C GLY A 497 10.80 -18.37 -24.20
N GLU A 498 12.01 -18.48 -24.77
CA GLU A 498 12.70 -17.36 -25.41
C GLU A 498 11.87 -16.81 -26.59
N SER A 499 11.29 -17.71 -27.40
CA SER A 499 10.39 -17.33 -28.50
C SER A 499 9.13 -16.61 -27.99
N ALA A 500 8.55 -17.07 -26.89
CA ALA A 500 7.39 -16.46 -26.25
C ALA A 500 7.69 -15.03 -25.77
N VAL A 501 8.79 -14.83 -25.05
CA VAL A 501 9.21 -13.49 -24.57
C VAL A 501 9.45 -12.55 -25.74
N PHE A 502 10.18 -12.99 -26.76
CA PHE A 502 10.51 -12.18 -27.92
C PHE A 502 9.28 -11.81 -28.78
N ALA A 503 8.41 -12.78 -29.04
CA ALA A 503 7.18 -12.56 -29.81
C ALA A 503 6.22 -11.61 -29.08
N TYR A 504 6.09 -11.79 -27.77
CA TYR A 504 5.22 -10.96 -26.95
C TYR A 504 5.65 -9.49 -26.96
N GLN A 505 6.95 -9.21 -26.90
CA GLN A 505 7.50 -7.85 -27.02
C GLN A 505 7.19 -7.20 -28.38
N LYS A 506 6.97 -8.00 -29.43
CA LYS A 506 6.52 -7.54 -30.76
C LYS A 506 5.01 -7.40 -30.90
N GLY A 507 4.26 -7.71 -29.84
CA GLY A 507 2.80 -7.68 -29.84
C GLY A 507 2.15 -8.96 -30.37
N ASP A 508 2.90 -10.05 -30.55
CA ASP A 508 2.36 -11.37 -30.88
C ASP A 508 2.35 -12.27 -29.64
N TRP A 509 1.15 -12.61 -29.17
CA TRP A 509 0.94 -13.39 -27.95
C TRP A 509 0.70 -14.88 -28.20
N ILE A 510 0.62 -15.33 -29.46
CA ILE A 510 0.37 -16.74 -29.78
C ILE A 510 1.53 -17.63 -29.29
N PRO A 511 2.81 -17.28 -29.52
CA PRO A 511 3.92 -18.11 -29.02
C PRO A 511 3.96 -18.23 -27.49
N LEU A 512 3.50 -17.20 -26.78
CA LEU A 512 3.33 -17.26 -25.32
C LEU A 512 2.27 -18.28 -24.92
N LEU A 513 1.10 -18.25 -25.56
CA LEU A 513 0.04 -19.23 -25.30
C LEU A 513 0.49 -20.66 -25.64
N GLU A 514 1.24 -20.84 -26.73
CA GLU A 514 1.80 -22.13 -27.12
C GLU A 514 2.84 -22.63 -26.12
N TYR A 515 3.69 -21.75 -25.59
CA TYR A 515 4.62 -22.09 -24.50
C TYR A 515 3.86 -22.52 -23.24
N GLN A 516 2.86 -21.74 -22.80
CA GLN A 516 2.05 -22.07 -21.62
C GLN A 516 1.27 -23.37 -21.80
N LEU A 517 0.73 -23.60 -22.99
CA LEU A 517 0.03 -24.85 -23.33
C LEU A 517 0.99 -26.04 -23.29
N PHE A 518 2.18 -25.90 -23.88
CA PHE A 518 3.24 -26.91 -23.80
C PHE A 518 3.65 -27.19 -22.35
N TYR A 519 3.85 -26.16 -21.54
CA TYR A 519 4.18 -26.31 -20.12
C TYR A 519 3.07 -27.03 -19.34
N ASN A 520 1.80 -26.71 -19.62
CA ASN A 520 0.68 -27.39 -18.96
C ASN A 520 0.57 -28.88 -19.38
N HIS A 521 0.79 -29.21 -20.67
CA HIS A 521 0.85 -30.61 -21.12
C HIS A 521 2.06 -31.36 -20.53
N PHE A 522 3.16 -30.66 -20.31
CA PHE A 522 4.34 -31.20 -19.64
C PHE A 522 4.02 -31.57 -18.18
N VAL A 523 3.39 -30.65 -17.42
CA VAL A 523 2.93 -30.92 -16.06
C VAL A 523 1.84 -31.99 -16.00
N ASN A 524 1.05 -32.14 -17.07
CA ASN A 524 0.04 -33.19 -17.20
C ASN A 524 0.60 -34.60 -17.48
N GLU A 525 1.92 -34.75 -17.63
CA GLU A 525 2.61 -36.00 -18.00
C GLU A 525 2.16 -36.61 -19.34
N GLU A 526 1.47 -35.86 -20.21
CA GLU A 526 1.09 -36.34 -21.54
C GLU A 526 2.32 -36.57 -22.45
N SER A 527 3.45 -35.96 -22.09
CA SER A 527 4.68 -35.97 -22.88
C SER A 527 5.78 -36.88 -22.32
N VAL A 528 5.88 -37.09 -20.99
CA VAL A 528 6.83 -38.03 -20.34
C VAL A 528 6.31 -38.51 -18.98
N GLN A 529 6.21 -39.83 -18.80
CA GLN A 529 5.69 -40.46 -17.57
C GLN A 529 6.69 -40.54 -16.40
N ASN A 530 7.95 -40.13 -16.58
CA ASN A 530 9.05 -40.41 -15.64
C ASN A 530 9.77 -39.17 -15.08
N LEU A 531 9.46 -37.96 -15.54
CA LEU A 531 9.99 -36.74 -14.92
C LEU A 531 9.15 -36.44 -13.68
N HIS A 532 9.73 -36.64 -12.50
CA HIS A 532 9.11 -36.24 -11.24
C HIS A 532 9.01 -34.71 -11.19
N VAL A 533 7.89 -34.16 -11.65
CA VAL A 533 7.56 -32.75 -11.45
C VAL A 533 6.95 -32.63 -10.06
N GLU A 534 7.73 -32.15 -9.08
CA GLU A 534 7.27 -31.96 -7.69
C GLU A 534 5.95 -31.18 -7.59
N TYR A 535 5.71 -30.25 -8.54
CA TYR A 535 4.49 -29.46 -8.60
C TYR A 535 3.20 -30.27 -8.76
N LYS A 536 3.23 -31.50 -9.32
CA LYS A 536 2.03 -32.32 -9.50
C LYS A 536 1.42 -32.78 -8.17
N LYS A 537 2.22 -32.97 -7.12
CA LYS A 537 1.68 -33.34 -5.79
C LYS A 537 0.74 -32.27 -5.23
N SER A 538 0.96 -31.01 -5.62
CA SER A 538 0.22 -29.85 -5.10
C SER A 538 -0.81 -29.28 -6.07
N LEU A 539 -0.71 -29.60 -7.36
CA LEU A 539 -1.66 -29.17 -8.39
C LEU A 539 -2.73 -30.23 -8.63
N SER A 540 -4.00 -29.86 -8.46
CA SER A 540 -5.09 -30.75 -8.84
C SER A 540 -5.13 -30.94 -10.36
N GLN A 541 -5.37 -32.18 -10.80
CA GLN A 541 -5.59 -32.52 -12.21
C GLN A 541 -6.57 -31.56 -12.88
N PHE A 542 -7.69 -31.25 -12.20
CA PHE A 542 -8.69 -30.31 -12.68
C PHE A 542 -8.13 -28.92 -12.99
N SER A 543 -7.18 -28.41 -12.21
CA SER A 543 -6.57 -27.09 -12.45
C SER A 543 -5.70 -27.10 -13.71
N VAL A 544 -5.01 -28.21 -13.97
CA VAL A 544 -4.21 -28.42 -15.18
C VAL A 544 -5.12 -28.54 -16.40
N ASP A 545 -6.17 -29.37 -16.33
CA ASP A 545 -7.14 -29.55 -17.42
C ASP A 545 -7.84 -28.25 -17.80
N VAL A 546 -8.30 -27.47 -16.81
CA VAL A 546 -8.89 -26.15 -17.03
C VAL A 546 -7.87 -25.21 -17.64
N GLY A 547 -6.61 -25.28 -17.18
CA GLY A 547 -5.50 -24.56 -17.77
C GLY A 547 -5.35 -24.88 -19.26
N ILE A 548 -5.23 -26.14 -19.65
CA ILE A 548 -5.10 -26.59 -21.04
C ILE A 548 -6.28 -26.10 -21.89
N ALA A 549 -7.51 -26.36 -21.43
CA ALA A 549 -8.73 -25.99 -22.15
C ALA A 549 -8.82 -24.47 -22.37
N GLU A 550 -8.43 -23.67 -21.39
CA GLU A 550 -8.37 -22.22 -21.51
C GLU A 550 -7.39 -21.78 -22.62
N LYS A 551 -6.15 -22.30 -22.63
CA LYS A 551 -5.14 -21.83 -23.59
C LYS A 551 -5.49 -22.27 -25.01
N MET A 552 -6.01 -23.49 -25.18
CA MET A 552 -6.54 -23.94 -26.47
C MET A 552 -7.64 -23.00 -26.98
N TRP A 553 -8.59 -22.63 -26.12
CA TRP A 553 -9.66 -21.70 -26.47
C TRP A 553 -9.12 -20.31 -26.85
N LEU A 554 -8.15 -19.79 -26.10
CA LEU A 554 -7.52 -18.49 -26.38
C LEU A 554 -6.76 -18.49 -27.73
N ILE A 555 -6.05 -19.57 -28.06
CA ILE A 555 -5.35 -19.73 -29.34
C ILE A 555 -6.35 -19.78 -30.50
N GLU A 556 -7.39 -20.61 -30.37
CA GLU A 556 -8.43 -20.77 -31.40
C GLU A 556 -9.11 -19.44 -31.74
N HIS A 557 -9.36 -18.61 -30.73
CA HIS A 557 -10.06 -17.33 -30.88
C HIS A 557 -9.12 -16.13 -31.05
N GLN A 558 -7.80 -16.34 -31.07
CA GLN A 558 -6.77 -15.29 -31.15
C GLN A 558 -6.93 -14.20 -30.07
N ILE A 559 -7.31 -14.59 -28.85
CA ILE A 559 -7.56 -13.66 -27.76
C ILE A 559 -6.26 -13.40 -26.99
N LYS A 560 -5.95 -12.12 -26.75
CA LYS A 560 -4.80 -11.74 -25.93
C LYS A 560 -4.95 -12.35 -24.51
N PRO A 561 -3.97 -13.10 -24.00
CA PRO A 561 -4.04 -13.64 -22.65
C PRO A 561 -4.06 -12.53 -21.61
N VAL A 562 -4.81 -12.77 -20.53
CA VAL A 562 -4.64 -12.03 -19.28
C VAL A 562 -3.47 -12.68 -18.54
N ILE A 563 -2.36 -11.95 -18.42
CA ILE A 563 -1.10 -12.52 -17.91
C ILE A 563 -1.19 -12.66 -16.39
N SER A 564 -1.11 -13.90 -15.94
CA SER A 564 -1.02 -14.30 -14.54
C SER A 564 -0.69 -15.80 -14.45
N GLY A 565 0.56 -16.13 -14.16
CA GLY A 565 1.01 -17.52 -14.06
C GLY A 565 0.65 -18.41 -15.27
N ASN A 566 0.87 -19.71 -15.11
CA ASN A 566 0.58 -20.70 -16.16
C ASN A 566 -0.77 -21.41 -15.92
N PHE A 567 -1.26 -21.40 -14.68
CA PHE A 567 -2.41 -22.19 -14.24
C PHE A 567 -3.64 -21.35 -13.92
N VAL A 568 -4.80 -22.00 -13.88
CA VAL A 568 -6.04 -21.38 -13.42
C VAL A 568 -6.28 -21.83 -11.97
N PRO A 569 -6.35 -20.91 -11.00
CA PRO A 569 -6.64 -21.28 -9.62
C PRO A 569 -8.06 -21.83 -9.51
N THR A 570 -8.21 -22.99 -8.86
CA THR A 570 -9.51 -23.62 -8.63
C THR A 570 -9.71 -23.92 -7.16
N ILE A 571 -10.95 -24.23 -6.76
CA ILE A 571 -11.27 -24.64 -5.37
C ILE A 571 -10.58 -25.96 -4.97
N PHE A 572 -10.00 -26.69 -5.92
CA PHE A 572 -9.31 -27.96 -5.69
C PHE A 572 -7.79 -27.80 -5.59
N SER A 573 -7.24 -26.61 -5.81
CA SER A 573 -5.81 -26.33 -5.64
C SER A 573 -5.49 -26.29 -4.14
N GLN A 574 -4.87 -27.35 -3.61
CA GLN A 574 -4.46 -27.45 -2.22
C GLN A 574 -2.95 -27.64 -2.15
N TRP A 575 -2.25 -26.69 -1.54
CA TRP A 575 -0.82 -26.84 -1.25
C TRP A 575 -0.64 -27.28 0.20
N GLU A 576 0.41 -28.05 0.47
CA GLU A 576 0.85 -28.33 1.83
C GLU A 576 1.40 -27.04 2.44
N GLY A 577 0.57 -26.32 3.19
CA GLY A 577 0.92 -25.06 3.85
C GLY A 577 0.12 -23.85 3.35
N GLU A 578 -0.37 -23.05 4.30
CA GLU A 578 -1.19 -21.86 4.02
C GLU A 578 -0.41 -20.82 3.19
N LYS A 579 0.87 -20.61 3.51
CA LYS A 579 1.73 -19.63 2.83
C LYS A 579 1.97 -19.97 1.35
N MET A 580 2.38 -21.21 1.05
CA MET A 580 2.58 -21.66 -0.33
C MET A 580 1.29 -21.58 -1.15
N THR A 581 0.15 -21.93 -0.54
CA THR A 581 -1.16 -21.80 -1.18
C THR A 581 -1.42 -20.34 -1.57
N ILE A 582 -1.22 -19.40 -0.64
CA ILE A 582 -1.45 -17.97 -0.86
C ILE A 582 -0.53 -17.42 -1.95
N ASP A 583 0.75 -17.77 -1.92
CA ASP A 583 1.73 -17.25 -2.88
C ASP A 583 1.47 -17.81 -4.29
N TRP A 584 1.16 -19.11 -4.41
CA TRP A 584 0.75 -19.71 -5.67
C TRP A 584 -0.54 -19.07 -6.22
N LEU A 585 -1.54 -18.86 -5.36
CA LEU A 585 -2.78 -18.18 -5.74
C LEU A 585 -2.48 -16.76 -6.23
N LYS A 586 -1.66 -15.98 -5.52
CA LYS A 586 -1.30 -14.62 -5.94
C LYS A 586 -0.63 -14.58 -7.31
N SER A 587 0.29 -15.51 -7.59
CA SER A 587 0.99 -15.60 -8.86
C SER A 587 0.09 -16.02 -10.03
N ASN A 588 -0.94 -16.83 -9.78
CA ASN A 588 -1.84 -17.35 -10.82
C ASN A 588 -3.19 -16.61 -10.92
N VAL A 589 -3.52 -15.69 -10.00
CA VAL A 589 -4.74 -14.88 -10.07
C VAL A 589 -4.67 -13.89 -11.23
N LYS A 590 -5.64 -14.02 -12.15
CA LYS A 590 -5.77 -13.21 -13.36
C LYS A 590 -6.26 -11.81 -13.03
N VAL A 591 -5.50 -10.80 -13.46
CA VAL A 591 -5.88 -9.39 -13.30
C VAL A 591 -5.92 -8.72 -14.66
N ASN A 592 -7.05 -8.08 -14.97
CA ASN A 592 -7.28 -7.38 -16.23
C ASN A 592 -7.74 -5.94 -15.92
N ASN A 593 -7.47 -5.01 -16.83
CA ASN A 593 -7.96 -3.64 -16.73
C ASN A 593 -9.28 -3.40 -17.50
N SER A 594 -9.94 -4.45 -18.03
CA SER A 594 -11.22 -4.28 -18.72
C SER A 594 -12.32 -3.73 -17.80
N GLY A 595 -13.30 -3.04 -18.37
CA GLY A 595 -14.43 -2.49 -17.61
C GLY A 595 -15.27 -3.58 -16.92
N LEU A 596 -15.42 -4.74 -17.56
CA LEU A 596 -16.14 -5.88 -16.96
C LEU A 596 -15.36 -6.46 -15.78
N PHE A 597 -14.04 -6.61 -15.91
CA PHE A 597 -13.20 -7.07 -14.80
C PHE A 597 -13.20 -6.05 -13.65
N SER A 598 -13.19 -4.76 -13.96
CA SER A 598 -13.29 -3.71 -12.94
C SER A 598 -14.60 -3.81 -12.15
N LEU A 599 -15.71 -4.12 -12.82
CA LEU A 599 -16.99 -4.37 -12.15
C LEU A 599 -16.96 -5.66 -11.33
N TYR A 600 -16.42 -6.75 -11.87
CA TYR A 600 -16.24 -8.01 -11.12
C TYR A 600 -15.45 -7.76 -9.83
N HIS A 601 -14.28 -7.14 -9.94
CA HIS A 601 -13.41 -6.80 -8.82
C HIS A 601 -14.10 -5.90 -7.81
N PHE A 602 -14.91 -4.95 -8.28
CA PHE A 602 -15.70 -4.06 -7.44
C PHE A 602 -16.74 -4.80 -6.58
N PHE A 603 -17.32 -5.90 -7.08
CA PHE A 603 -18.24 -6.75 -6.31
C PHE A 603 -17.50 -7.76 -5.44
N GLU A 604 -16.48 -8.42 -5.97
CA GLU A 604 -15.68 -9.44 -5.28
C GLU A 604 -15.08 -8.88 -3.98
N TYR A 605 -14.43 -7.71 -4.07
CA TYR A 605 -13.80 -7.05 -2.93
C TYR A 605 -14.74 -6.11 -2.17
N GLN A 606 -16.04 -6.16 -2.49
CA GLN A 606 -17.08 -5.38 -1.83
C GLN A 606 -16.83 -3.85 -1.83
N ILE A 607 -16.11 -3.37 -2.84
CA ILE A 607 -15.74 -1.96 -3.01
C ILE A 607 -17.00 -1.08 -3.12
N TYR A 608 -18.14 -1.65 -3.51
CA TYR A 608 -19.44 -0.97 -3.50
C TYR A 608 -19.85 -0.40 -2.14
N PHE A 609 -19.38 -0.95 -1.02
CA PHE A 609 -19.61 -0.33 0.28
C PHE A 609 -18.98 1.05 0.39
N VAL A 610 -17.81 1.28 -0.24
CA VAL A 610 -17.18 2.60 -0.29
C VAL A 610 -18.08 3.58 -1.03
N LEU A 611 -18.65 3.19 -2.17
CA LEU A 611 -19.59 4.04 -2.90
C LEU A 611 -20.85 4.32 -2.08
N ILE A 612 -21.41 3.30 -1.41
CA ILE A 612 -22.58 3.47 -0.53
C ILE A 612 -22.25 4.46 0.58
N ILE A 613 -21.11 4.31 1.27
CA ILE A 613 -20.68 5.23 2.33
C ILE A 613 -20.56 6.66 1.80
N VAL A 614 -19.98 6.84 0.61
CA VAL A 614 -19.86 8.17 0.01
C VAL A 614 -21.23 8.75 -0.35
N LEU A 615 -22.13 7.94 -0.91
CA LEU A 615 -23.50 8.38 -1.20
C LEU A 615 -24.25 8.75 0.10
N VAL A 616 -24.17 7.92 1.13
CA VAL A 616 -24.70 8.19 2.47
C VAL A 616 -24.11 9.48 3.03
N PHE A 617 -22.83 9.75 2.84
CA PHE A 617 -22.22 10.99 3.29
C PHE A 617 -22.72 12.21 2.50
N ILE A 618 -22.86 12.11 1.17
CA ILE A 618 -23.37 13.20 0.33
C ILE A 618 -24.83 13.50 0.70
N PHE A 619 -25.70 12.48 0.70
CA PHE A 619 -27.12 12.65 1.03
C PHE A 619 -27.33 13.02 2.50
N GLY A 620 -26.60 12.38 3.40
CA GLY A 620 -26.58 12.67 4.83
C GLY A 620 -26.08 14.08 5.14
N SER A 621 -25.11 14.61 4.39
CA SER A 621 -24.71 16.02 4.52
C SER A 621 -25.80 16.98 4.06
N GLY A 622 -26.54 16.61 3.02
CA GLY A 622 -27.76 17.30 2.59
C GLY A 622 -28.79 17.35 3.70
N PHE A 623 -29.00 16.24 4.40
CA PHE A 623 -29.91 16.14 5.54
C PHE A 623 -29.44 16.94 6.76
N ALA A 624 -28.17 16.82 7.13
CA ALA A 624 -27.56 17.57 8.24
C ALA A 624 -27.62 19.08 8.00
N SER A 625 -27.53 19.52 6.74
CA SER A 625 -27.67 20.93 6.38
C SER A 625 -29.04 21.53 6.74
N GLU A 626 -30.11 20.73 6.78
CA GLU A 626 -31.46 21.18 7.11
C GLU A 626 -31.71 21.37 8.60
N HIS A 627 -30.91 20.69 9.43
CA HIS A 627 -30.87 20.85 10.88
C HIS A 627 -29.86 21.94 11.30
N GLY A 628 -29.15 22.54 10.35
CA GLY A 628 -28.14 23.56 10.57
C GLY A 628 -28.72 24.93 10.94
N LYS A 629 -27.90 25.98 10.74
CA LYS A 629 -28.23 27.36 11.15
C LYS A 629 -29.53 27.90 10.52
N MET A 630 -29.85 27.47 9.30
CA MET A 630 -31.14 27.73 8.70
C MET A 630 -31.99 26.48 8.89
N GLN A 631 -32.76 26.44 9.98
CA GLN A 631 -33.65 25.34 10.31
C GLN A 631 -34.83 25.32 9.33
N THR A 632 -34.57 24.90 8.08
CA THR A 632 -35.58 24.81 7.04
C THR A 632 -36.74 23.91 7.45
N PHE A 633 -36.50 22.93 8.33
CA PHE A 633 -37.55 22.10 8.91
C PHE A 633 -38.51 22.90 9.80
N ASN A 634 -37.98 23.78 10.65
CA ASN A 634 -38.79 24.65 11.49
C ASN A 634 -39.50 25.73 10.67
N PHE A 635 -38.85 26.25 9.63
CA PHE A 635 -39.52 27.13 8.66
C PHE A 635 -40.67 26.42 7.95
N LEU A 636 -40.49 25.17 7.54
CA LEU A 636 -41.56 24.38 6.96
C LEU A 636 -42.70 24.22 7.94
N LYS A 637 -42.45 23.94 9.23
CA LYS A 637 -43.51 23.86 10.27
C LYS A 637 -44.34 25.14 10.40
N THR A 638 -43.80 26.30 10.02
CA THR A 638 -44.54 27.57 10.03
C THR A 638 -45.41 27.80 8.78
N GLN A 639 -45.31 26.95 7.76
CA GLN A 639 -46.16 27.05 6.57
C GLN A 639 -47.52 26.36 6.78
N PRO A 640 -48.61 26.89 6.20
CA PRO A 640 -49.95 26.32 6.35
C PRO A 640 -50.12 25.06 5.47
N ILE A 641 -49.40 23.99 5.80
CA ILE A 641 -49.44 22.70 5.13
C ILE A 641 -50.08 21.68 6.08
N ALA A 642 -50.88 20.74 5.56
CA ALA A 642 -51.53 19.72 6.38
C ALA A 642 -50.52 18.86 7.14
N GLU A 643 -50.77 18.61 8.43
CA GLU A 643 -49.89 17.88 9.36
C GLU A 643 -49.43 16.50 8.84
N LYS A 644 -50.29 15.83 8.06
CA LYS A 644 -50.00 14.54 7.39
C LYS A 644 -48.80 14.59 6.43
N LEU A 645 -48.52 15.74 5.80
CA LEU A 645 -47.34 15.93 4.94
C LEU A 645 -46.03 16.00 5.74
N TYR A 646 -46.07 16.49 6.99
CA TYR A 646 -44.90 16.47 7.87
C TYR A 646 -44.57 15.07 8.34
N LEU A 647 -45.59 14.30 8.75
CA LEU A 647 -45.42 12.90 9.15
C LEU A 647 -44.95 12.02 7.99
N ALA A 648 -45.46 12.24 6.78
CA ALA A 648 -44.98 11.56 5.58
C ALA A 648 -43.51 11.91 5.30
N ARG A 649 -43.12 13.18 5.49
CA ARG A 649 -41.73 13.61 5.34
C ARG A 649 -40.81 13.03 6.41
N GLU A 650 -41.23 13.04 7.66
CA GLU A 650 -40.49 12.43 8.76
C GLU A 650 -40.34 10.91 8.57
N LYS A 651 -41.37 10.21 8.06
CA LYS A 651 -41.29 8.78 7.73
C LYS A 651 -40.35 8.49 6.57
N CYS A 652 -40.40 9.29 5.50
CA CYS A 652 -39.49 9.14 4.36
C CYS A 652 -38.04 9.44 4.75
N ILE A 653 -37.82 10.42 5.64
CA ILE A 653 -36.53 10.73 6.26
C ILE A 653 -36.02 9.57 7.12
N LYS A 654 -36.87 8.97 7.97
CA LYS A 654 -36.50 7.80 8.78
C LYS A 654 -36.15 6.60 7.91
N TRP A 655 -36.83 6.44 6.77
CA TRP A 655 -36.50 5.41 5.78
C TRP A 655 -35.14 5.67 5.10
N GLN A 656 -34.82 6.91 4.74
CA GLN A 656 -33.52 7.29 4.17
C GLN A 656 -32.35 7.22 5.16
N ALA A 657 -32.62 7.26 6.46
CA ALA A 657 -31.61 7.07 7.50
C ALA A 657 -31.45 5.59 7.91
N PHE A 658 -32.40 4.73 7.51
CA PHE A 658 -32.39 3.29 7.77
C PHE A 658 -31.72 2.51 6.62
N LEU A 659 -31.79 3.03 5.39
CA LEU A 659 -30.96 2.64 4.25
C LEU A 659 -29.57 3.29 4.35
#